data_AF-A0A132NWU5-F1
#
_entry.id   AF-A0A132NWU5-F1
#
_cell.length_a   1.000
_cell.length_b   1.000
_cell.length_c   1.000
_cell.angle_alpha   90.00
_cell.angle_beta   90.00
_cell.angle_gamma   90.00
#
_symmetry.space_group_name_H-M   'P 1'
#
loop_
_entity.id
_entity.type
_entity.pdbx_description
1 polymer ?
#
loop_
_entity_poly.entity_id
_entity_poly.type
_entity_poly.pdbx_seq_one_letter_code
_entity_poly.pdbx_strand_id
1 'polypeptide(L)'
;MELRVLLVAFLPVASMRPEPSTIAHPTGTSRSASARFASSKHSSIRPKQKMSAEVISGPNEHPIFRFFCQYPQQIRPLLRDYLIVHYFEKIAAFLNKNNIYGVLILDSYTLPIIGSLFTTSALTEYRLVLKDSLEKTRAPQPAMFGIYMVSRTLEAMQMIARDFGWGVNGSTHVASFSASVAEAKQATKGCCGPSGSKVQFPYKYKGLFILTPGPLPAEAESFVKSSGLIDLLSKAGVMTFNIDFIIKWNRFINLNQPEAFLVAYGMHRFSADVYESTKKQYISATVDKLWSLFNSLEMGPPEVRYYKGAAREAHFSLCKEVAEALNKKLQLTPVAPYNNSYPCVNSTIIIVDRAFDPVSLMAHHTLVGSFLPDMLDINDDLYLADSTTGQPCGLNNVKAATTQRKAANLIEIDLSESSDVWNGFRFMSMANFLLWQKDIIKVFRSFDPLDRDSVTMMSKPKEIAVNYGRHAGRIMKIPAYSLVDSSIFNVPYMTLSAQMNGVFTIIKKFADEVEAKGYLPLLLSAESTLLDVLVNGDRISNLGSISIGQEKMSITEIMQALSSPSTDATVALRLYLYTILILEKSGQTDRDLSESIYGRPLRDLINLSYNVSRLWQLDEGADFRALWTGFLQTFVTCDFVHLWQMMTKNKVHSGALHKAAEESRYIPALECIFRSFNDNPLSTTAESLFPIADNHSLAMAERRRRGAPVKRDVFVSNVSNAAAKYYPESPEGKELRTYLEKHEISSYRSREKVYIYMIGGVTPGDVSAAYRASGDSAIPEPSPFNSAYWTPTLGDFDCILISDDLYTPSRFVQRLAGLKPGILSSADELHEIAKNWSQNN
;
A
#
# COMPACT_ATOMS: atom_id res chain seq x y z
N MET A 1 -16.95 -28.33 -6.73
CA MET A 1 -15.93 -29.33 -6.38
C MET A 1 -14.51 -28.83 -6.71
N GLU A 2 -14.34 -27.55 -7.06
CA GLU A 2 -13.21 -27.06 -7.86
C GLU A 2 -12.15 -26.24 -7.10
N LEU A 3 -11.85 -26.52 -5.81
CA LEU A 3 -10.77 -25.82 -5.08
C LEU A 3 -9.84 -26.75 -4.28
N ARG A 4 -10.03 -28.08 -4.38
CA ARG A 4 -9.39 -29.06 -3.48
C ARG A 4 -7.94 -29.38 -3.83
N VAL A 5 -7.53 -29.22 -5.09
CA VAL A 5 -6.16 -29.54 -5.53
C VAL A 5 -5.17 -28.45 -5.10
N LEU A 6 -5.57 -27.18 -5.12
CA LEU A 6 -4.75 -26.06 -4.65
C LEU A 6 -4.45 -26.09 -3.16
N LEU A 7 -5.32 -26.66 -2.34
CA LEU A 7 -5.07 -26.76 -0.91
C LEU A 7 -3.75 -27.51 -0.63
N VAL A 8 -3.44 -28.54 -1.43
CA VAL A 8 -2.20 -29.30 -1.32
C VAL A 8 -0.99 -28.45 -1.74
N ALA A 9 -1.16 -27.50 -2.65
CA ALA A 9 -0.11 -26.57 -3.08
C ALA A 9 0.22 -25.49 -2.06
N PHE A 10 -0.76 -25.06 -1.26
CA PHE A 10 -0.56 -24.02 -0.24
C PHE A 10 -0.23 -24.58 1.15
N LEU A 11 -0.41 -25.88 1.36
CA LEU A 11 0.11 -26.55 2.54
C LEU A 11 1.58 -26.92 2.33
N PRO A 12 2.45 -26.78 3.35
CA PRO A 12 3.83 -27.23 3.23
C PRO A 12 3.84 -28.74 2.93
N VAL A 13 4.58 -29.13 1.88
CA VAL A 13 4.96 -30.53 1.68
C VAL A 13 5.85 -30.85 2.87
N ALA A 14 5.34 -31.62 3.82
CA ALA A 14 6.08 -32.02 5.01
C ALA A 14 7.49 -32.49 4.58
N SER A 15 8.51 -31.73 4.96
CA SER A 15 9.90 -32.15 4.82
C SER A 15 10.05 -33.51 5.48
N MET A 16 10.71 -34.41 4.77
CA MET A 16 10.96 -35.79 5.14
C MET A 16 11.30 -35.94 6.63
N ARG A 17 10.63 -36.89 7.30
CA ARG A 17 10.88 -37.28 8.69
C ARG A 17 12.38 -37.58 8.89
N PRO A 18 13.04 -37.07 9.96
CA PRO A 18 14.19 -37.77 10.51
C PRO A 18 13.68 -39.04 11.20
N GLU A 19 14.33 -40.17 10.92
CA GLU A 19 14.09 -41.43 11.62
C GLU A 19 14.29 -41.28 13.14
N PRO A 20 13.53 -42.00 13.98
CA PRO A 20 13.66 -41.91 15.43
C PRO A 20 14.94 -42.61 15.89
N SER A 21 15.98 -41.84 16.22
CA SER A 21 17.16 -42.35 16.90
C SER A 21 16.82 -42.78 18.34
N THR A 22 16.98 -44.07 18.60
CA THR A 22 16.96 -44.72 19.92
C THR A 22 18.10 -44.23 20.80
N ILE A 23 17.80 -43.57 21.93
CA ILE A 23 18.79 -43.41 23.01
C ILE A 23 18.13 -43.67 24.37
N ALA A 24 18.81 -44.57 25.10
CA ALA A 24 18.50 -45.13 26.39
C ALA A 24 18.50 -44.10 27.54
N HIS A 25 17.69 -44.41 28.58
CA HIS A 25 17.81 -43.80 29.90
C HIS A 25 19.15 -44.15 30.57
N PRO A 26 19.67 -43.24 31.40
CA PRO A 26 19.85 -43.66 32.78
C PRO A 26 19.36 -42.65 33.81
N THR A 27 18.91 -43.24 34.91
CA THR A 27 18.54 -42.70 36.22
C THR A 27 19.68 -41.96 36.91
N GLY A 28 19.37 -40.87 37.63
CA GLY A 28 20.33 -40.26 38.56
C GLY A 28 19.79 -39.00 39.25
N THR A 29 19.72 -39.04 40.56
CA THR A 29 18.97 -38.17 41.47
C THR A 29 19.74 -36.97 42.02
N SER A 30 19.00 -35.87 42.26
CA SER A 30 18.99 -35.03 43.48
C SER A 30 19.65 -33.62 43.50
N ARG A 31 18.87 -32.69 44.10
CA ARG A 31 19.18 -31.45 44.87
C ARG A 31 19.59 -30.19 44.09
N SER A 32 18.67 -29.27 43.79
CA SER A 32 18.05 -28.21 44.64
C SER A 32 18.89 -26.93 44.81
N ALA A 33 18.51 -25.86 44.11
CA ALA A 33 18.58 -24.48 44.59
C ALA A 33 17.57 -23.59 43.82
N SER A 34 16.78 -22.84 44.58
CA SER A 34 15.60 -22.08 44.16
C SER A 34 15.95 -20.73 43.55
N ALA A 35 15.44 -20.45 42.34
CA ALA A 35 15.23 -19.09 41.83
C ALA A 35 13.87 -19.04 41.11
N ARG A 36 12.98 -18.16 41.58
CA ARG A 36 11.61 -17.99 41.08
C ARG A 36 11.62 -17.40 39.66
N PHE A 37 11.37 -18.25 38.67
CA PHE A 37 10.96 -17.87 37.32
C PHE A 37 9.48 -18.22 37.14
N ALA A 38 8.67 -17.23 36.74
CA ALA A 38 7.29 -17.44 36.32
C ALA A 38 7.29 -18.11 34.94
N SER A 39 7.17 -19.44 34.92
CA SER A 39 7.11 -20.23 33.68
C SER A 39 5.73 -20.13 33.02
N SER A 40 5.70 -19.66 31.77
CA SER A 40 4.62 -19.93 30.83
C SER A 40 4.52 -21.43 30.56
N LYS A 41 3.45 -22.07 31.03
CA LYS A 41 3.20 -23.48 30.74
C LYS A 41 2.75 -23.64 29.29
N HIS A 42 3.59 -24.31 28.50
CA HIS A 42 3.21 -24.96 27.27
C HIS A 42 2.14 -26.04 27.51
N SER A 43 1.36 -26.24 26.45
CA SER A 43 0.21 -27.11 26.27
C SER A 43 0.33 -28.52 26.85
N SER A 44 -0.42 -28.77 27.93
CA SER A 44 -1.08 -30.06 28.13
C SER A 44 -2.39 -30.06 27.34
N ILE A 45 -2.63 -31.10 26.54
CA ILE A 45 -3.92 -31.37 25.89
C ILE A 45 -5.02 -31.26 26.96
N ARG A 46 -5.78 -30.15 26.93
CA ARG A 46 -6.98 -30.00 27.76
C ARG A 46 -8.07 -30.92 27.19
N PRO A 47 -8.88 -31.59 28.03
CA PRO A 47 -10.10 -32.21 27.55
C PRO A 47 -10.95 -31.12 26.89
N LYS A 48 -11.60 -31.44 25.76
CA LYS A 48 -12.48 -30.52 24.99
C LYS A 48 -13.39 -29.76 25.96
N GLN A 49 -13.01 -28.53 26.30
CA GLN A 49 -13.83 -27.63 27.07
C GLN A 49 -15.04 -27.37 26.17
N LYS A 50 -16.26 -27.75 26.60
CA LYS A 50 -17.50 -27.44 25.86
C LYS A 50 -17.48 -25.93 25.58
N MET A 51 -17.22 -25.55 24.33
CA MET A 51 -17.18 -24.15 23.94
C MET A 51 -18.60 -23.60 24.12
N SER A 52 -18.74 -22.61 25.00
CA SER A 52 -20.03 -22.03 25.35
C SER A 52 -20.59 -21.21 24.19
N ALA A 53 -21.92 -21.27 24.03
CA ALA A 53 -22.62 -20.37 23.11
C ALA A 53 -22.48 -18.92 23.61
N GLU A 54 -22.21 -17.99 22.70
CA GLU A 54 -22.28 -16.54 22.98
C GLU A 54 -23.68 -16.05 22.61
N VAL A 55 -24.28 -15.26 23.48
CA VAL A 55 -25.61 -14.68 23.28
C VAL A 55 -25.42 -13.17 23.17
N ILE A 56 -25.90 -12.56 22.07
CA ILE A 56 -25.93 -11.10 21.98
C ILE A 56 -27.09 -10.55 22.80
N SER A 57 -26.90 -9.38 23.42
CA SER A 57 -27.85 -8.80 24.36
C SER A 57 -28.93 -7.94 23.70
N GLY A 58 -28.70 -7.46 22.46
CA GLY A 58 -29.64 -6.59 21.76
C GLY A 58 -29.27 -6.28 20.30
N PRO A 59 -30.12 -5.52 19.58
CA PRO A 59 -29.99 -5.25 18.14
C PRO A 59 -28.68 -4.56 17.77
N ASN A 60 -28.13 -3.79 18.69
CA ASN A 60 -26.92 -3.02 18.46
C ASN A 60 -25.61 -3.83 18.64
N GLU A 61 -25.71 -5.09 19.07
CA GLU A 61 -24.60 -6.06 19.12
C GLU A 61 -24.69 -7.08 17.96
N HIS A 62 -25.56 -6.80 16.99
CA HIS A 62 -25.82 -7.73 15.89
C HIS A 62 -24.51 -8.05 15.13
N PRO A 63 -24.31 -9.32 14.73
CA PRO A 63 -23.08 -9.75 14.08
C PRO A 63 -22.67 -8.95 12.84
N ILE A 64 -23.63 -8.34 12.13
CA ILE A 64 -23.35 -7.55 10.92
C ILE A 64 -22.34 -6.42 11.16
N PHE A 65 -22.31 -5.84 12.37
CA PHE A 65 -21.43 -4.72 12.71
C PHE A 65 -20.02 -5.15 13.10
N ARG A 66 -19.81 -6.44 13.39
CA ARG A 66 -18.52 -6.98 13.85
C ARG A 66 -17.96 -8.08 12.97
N PHE A 67 -18.73 -8.57 12.00
CA PHE A 67 -18.34 -9.70 11.17
C PHE A 67 -17.03 -9.45 10.43
N PHE A 68 -16.92 -8.29 9.78
CA PHE A 68 -15.66 -7.75 9.29
C PHE A 68 -15.11 -6.78 10.32
N CYS A 69 -14.00 -7.18 10.97
CA CYS A 69 -13.31 -6.28 11.87
C CYS A 69 -12.77 -5.07 11.11
N GLN A 70 -12.91 -3.92 11.72
CA GLN A 70 -12.31 -2.70 11.23
C GLN A 70 -10.90 -2.55 11.76
N TYR A 71 -10.05 -1.90 10.97
CA TYR A 71 -8.69 -1.59 11.35
C TYR A 71 -8.58 -0.14 11.85
N PRO A 72 -8.53 0.09 13.19
CA PRO A 72 -8.17 1.38 13.74
C PRO A 72 -6.65 1.57 13.69
N GLN A 73 -6.19 2.82 13.85
CA GLN A 73 -4.78 3.26 13.78
C GLN A 73 -4.31 3.64 12.39
N GLN A 74 -4.76 4.82 11.97
CA GLN A 74 -4.44 5.35 10.66
C GLN A 74 -3.55 6.59 10.80
N ILE A 75 -2.54 6.70 9.92
CA ILE A 75 -1.78 7.94 9.72
C ILE A 75 -2.64 9.05 9.10
N ARG A 76 -3.74 8.68 8.44
CA ARG A 76 -4.64 9.61 7.73
C ARG A 76 -5.35 10.62 8.63
N PRO A 77 -6.01 10.26 9.76
CA PRO A 77 -6.55 11.22 10.71
C PRO A 77 -5.54 12.28 11.16
N LEU A 78 -4.28 11.90 11.40
CA LEU A 78 -3.24 12.84 11.79
C LEU A 78 -2.92 13.86 10.69
N LEU A 79 -2.78 13.40 9.44
CA LEU A 79 -2.51 14.28 8.30
C LEU A 79 -3.73 15.13 7.92
N ARG A 80 -4.95 14.61 8.10
CA ARG A 80 -6.19 15.40 7.99
C ARG A 80 -6.19 16.53 9.00
N ASP A 81 -5.96 16.22 10.28
CA ASP A 81 -5.90 17.21 11.38
C ASP A 81 -4.88 18.31 11.06
N TYR A 82 -3.69 17.93 10.60
CA TYR A 82 -2.68 18.88 10.14
C TYR A 82 -3.21 19.81 9.02
N LEU A 83 -3.81 19.29 7.96
CA LEU A 83 -4.34 20.13 6.86
C LEU A 83 -5.51 21.02 7.31
N ILE A 84 -6.37 20.50 8.19
CA ILE A 84 -7.51 21.22 8.75
C ILE A 84 -7.02 22.44 9.54
N VAL A 85 -6.16 22.21 10.54
CA VAL A 85 -5.65 23.23 11.46
C VAL A 85 -4.81 24.28 10.73
N HIS A 86 -3.94 23.85 9.80
CA HIS A 86 -3.02 24.76 9.15
C HIS A 86 -3.65 25.55 8.00
N TYR A 87 -4.64 24.98 7.29
CA TYR A 87 -5.18 25.56 6.05
C TYR A 87 -6.70 25.64 6.02
N PHE A 88 -7.41 24.51 6.13
CA PHE A 88 -8.84 24.49 5.79
C PHE A 88 -9.71 25.33 6.74
N GLU A 89 -9.41 25.38 8.04
CA GLU A 89 -10.14 26.26 8.97
C GLU A 89 -9.98 27.74 8.61
N LYS A 90 -8.77 28.17 8.24
CA LYS A 90 -8.48 29.55 7.84
C LYS A 90 -9.16 29.91 6.52
N ILE A 91 -9.13 29.00 5.55
CA ILE A 91 -9.83 29.17 4.26
C ILE A 91 -11.34 29.20 4.49
N ALA A 92 -11.89 28.29 5.29
CA ALA A 92 -13.31 28.24 5.61
C ALA A 92 -13.77 29.52 6.32
N ALA A 93 -12.98 30.06 7.26
CA ALA A 93 -13.27 31.34 7.91
C ALA A 93 -13.32 32.50 6.91
N PHE A 94 -12.39 32.55 5.95
CA PHE A 94 -12.41 33.54 4.86
C PHE A 94 -13.67 33.39 3.98
N LEU A 95 -13.99 32.17 3.55
CA LEU A 95 -15.16 31.89 2.72
C LEU A 95 -16.47 32.25 3.44
N ASN A 96 -16.55 31.94 4.74
CA ASN A 96 -17.67 32.30 5.60
C ASN A 96 -17.86 33.80 5.73
N LYS A 97 -16.79 34.54 6.04
CA LYS A 97 -16.83 36.00 6.18
C LYS A 97 -17.34 36.69 4.92
N ASN A 98 -17.03 36.15 3.75
CA ASN A 98 -17.44 36.72 2.47
C ASN A 98 -18.72 36.11 1.88
N ASN A 99 -19.34 35.15 2.58
CA ASN A 99 -20.49 34.36 2.11
C ASN A 99 -20.31 33.74 0.72
N ILE A 100 -19.18 33.07 0.48
CA ILE A 100 -18.81 32.44 -0.80
C ILE A 100 -18.45 30.96 -0.57
N TYR A 101 -18.55 30.13 -1.61
CA TYR A 101 -18.04 28.75 -1.62
C TYR A 101 -16.73 28.64 -2.40
N GLY A 102 -15.87 27.71 -1.98
CA GLY A 102 -14.62 27.39 -2.66
C GLY A 102 -14.77 26.18 -3.57
N VAL A 103 -14.09 26.20 -4.72
CA VAL A 103 -13.93 25.06 -5.60
C VAL A 103 -12.52 24.50 -5.41
N LEU A 104 -12.42 23.29 -4.89
CA LEU A 104 -11.13 22.61 -4.76
C LEU A 104 -10.73 22.03 -6.12
N ILE A 105 -9.53 22.42 -6.57
CA ILE A 105 -8.94 22.07 -7.86
C ILE A 105 -7.62 21.36 -7.56
N LEU A 106 -7.50 20.14 -8.07
CA LEU A 106 -6.35 19.26 -7.90
C LEU A 106 -5.74 18.96 -9.27
N ASP A 107 -4.48 18.58 -9.34
CA ASP A 107 -3.89 18.06 -10.58
C ASP A 107 -3.68 16.54 -10.44
N SER A 108 -3.19 15.88 -11.49
CA SER A 108 -2.98 14.43 -11.49
C SER A 108 -2.03 13.96 -10.38
N TYR A 109 -1.13 14.83 -9.92
CA TYR A 109 -0.18 14.53 -8.87
C TYR A 109 -0.78 14.69 -7.47
N THR A 110 -1.52 15.76 -7.20
CA THR A 110 -2.11 16.03 -5.88
C THR A 110 -3.44 15.34 -5.65
N LEU A 111 -4.14 14.91 -6.71
CA LEU A 111 -5.39 14.17 -6.62
C LEU A 111 -5.28 12.92 -5.72
N PRO A 112 -4.33 11.99 -5.93
CA PRO A 112 -4.17 10.84 -5.04
C PRO A 112 -3.72 11.23 -3.61
N ILE A 113 -2.99 12.34 -3.44
CA ILE A 113 -2.56 12.82 -2.11
C ILE A 113 -3.80 13.27 -1.31
N ILE A 114 -4.57 14.22 -1.83
CA ILE A 114 -5.71 14.81 -1.13
C ILE A 114 -6.91 13.85 -1.09
N GLY A 115 -7.14 13.11 -2.18
CA GLY A 115 -8.21 12.11 -2.26
C GLY A 115 -8.04 10.96 -1.28
N SER A 116 -6.81 10.61 -0.90
CA SER A 116 -6.55 9.61 0.14
C SER A 116 -6.89 10.10 1.56
N LEU A 117 -6.96 11.42 1.77
CA LEU A 117 -7.15 12.02 3.08
C LEU A 117 -8.60 12.46 3.32
N PHE A 118 -9.26 13.05 2.32
CA PHE A 118 -10.60 13.65 2.47
C PHE A 118 -11.63 13.04 1.54
N THR A 119 -12.83 12.77 2.08
CA THR A 119 -14.02 12.50 1.27
C THR A 119 -14.68 13.80 0.82
N THR A 120 -15.46 13.75 -0.26
CA THR A 120 -16.22 14.91 -0.72
C THR A 120 -17.16 15.46 0.37
N SER A 121 -17.80 14.58 1.16
CA SER A 121 -18.66 15.00 2.29
C SER A 121 -17.88 15.82 3.31
N ALA A 122 -16.69 15.34 3.71
CA ALA A 122 -15.85 16.03 4.68
C ALA A 122 -15.43 17.44 4.22
N LEU A 123 -15.16 17.64 2.92
CA LEU A 123 -14.79 18.95 2.38
C LEU A 123 -15.93 19.97 2.43
N THR A 124 -17.18 19.53 2.32
CA THR A 124 -18.35 20.43 2.36
C THR A 124 -18.50 21.14 3.70
N GLU A 125 -18.05 20.53 4.80
CA GLU A 125 -18.03 21.15 6.13
C GLU A 125 -17.17 22.43 6.17
N TYR A 126 -16.19 22.54 5.28
CA TYR A 126 -15.29 23.69 5.12
C TYR A 126 -15.73 24.63 3.98
N ARG A 127 -16.96 24.49 3.47
CA ARG A 127 -17.49 25.20 2.29
C ARG A 127 -16.67 25.00 1.02
N LEU A 128 -15.99 23.85 0.93
CA LEU A 128 -15.24 23.43 -0.23
C LEU A 128 -16.05 22.40 -1.02
N VAL A 129 -16.12 22.60 -2.33
CA VAL A 129 -16.69 21.64 -3.27
C VAL A 129 -15.55 21.13 -4.13
N LEU A 130 -15.21 19.84 -4.02
CA LEU A 130 -14.29 19.20 -4.94
C LEU A 130 -14.99 19.03 -6.29
N LYS A 131 -14.50 19.71 -7.32
CA LYS A 131 -15.21 19.76 -8.61
C LYS A 131 -14.42 19.26 -9.81
N ASP A 132 -13.09 19.47 -9.88
CA ASP A 132 -12.38 19.20 -11.14
C ASP A 132 -10.86 18.99 -10.98
N SER A 133 -10.28 18.41 -12.02
CA SER A 133 -8.83 18.39 -12.21
C SER A 133 -8.35 19.58 -13.03
N LEU A 134 -7.13 20.05 -12.75
CA LEU A 134 -6.51 21.23 -13.36
C LEU A 134 -6.40 21.08 -14.88
N GLU A 135 -6.08 19.86 -15.33
CA GLU A 135 -5.88 19.44 -16.74
C GLU A 135 -7.15 19.45 -17.56
N LYS A 136 -8.32 19.41 -16.92
CA LYS A 136 -9.59 19.42 -17.61
C LYS A 136 -10.05 20.84 -17.92
N THR A 137 -10.76 20.97 -19.05
CA THR A 137 -11.44 22.21 -19.39
C THR A 137 -12.65 22.38 -18.47
N ARG A 138 -12.61 23.41 -17.64
CA ARG A 138 -13.58 23.70 -16.57
C ARG A 138 -14.53 24.83 -16.97
N ALA A 139 -15.80 24.68 -16.62
CA ALA A 139 -16.80 25.74 -16.80
C ALA A 139 -16.51 26.92 -15.85
N PRO A 140 -16.60 28.18 -16.31
CA PRO A 140 -16.43 29.35 -15.44
C PRO A 140 -17.45 29.41 -14.31
N GLN A 141 -16.97 29.66 -13.09
CA GLN A 141 -17.75 29.86 -11.86
C GLN A 141 -17.33 31.15 -11.13
N PRO A 142 -17.60 32.34 -11.70
CA PRO A 142 -17.14 33.62 -11.17
C PRO A 142 -17.76 34.00 -9.81
N ALA A 143 -18.77 33.26 -9.33
CA ALA A 143 -19.35 33.42 -8.00
C ALA A 143 -18.58 32.67 -6.90
N MET A 144 -17.68 31.75 -7.26
CA MET A 144 -16.93 30.90 -6.34
C MET A 144 -15.45 31.28 -6.31
N PHE A 145 -14.74 30.84 -5.28
CA PHE A 145 -13.30 31.04 -5.12
C PHE A 145 -12.54 29.78 -5.58
N GLY A 146 -11.42 29.92 -6.31
CA GLY A 146 -10.60 28.80 -6.73
C GLY A 146 -9.59 28.41 -5.64
N ILE A 147 -9.65 27.18 -5.14
CA ILE A 147 -8.69 26.63 -4.18
C ILE A 147 -7.82 25.62 -4.93
N TYR A 148 -6.63 26.03 -5.32
CA TYR A 148 -5.71 25.21 -6.09
C TYR A 148 -4.76 24.50 -5.13
N MET A 149 -4.90 23.19 -4.98
CA MET A 149 -3.89 22.36 -4.33
C MET A 149 -3.22 21.52 -5.43
N VAL A 150 -2.11 22.00 -5.99
CA VAL A 150 -1.51 21.47 -7.23
C VAL A 150 -0.01 21.26 -7.08
N SER A 151 0.59 20.51 -8.00
CA SER A 151 2.03 20.33 -8.09
C SER A 151 2.77 21.66 -8.25
N ARG A 152 4.05 21.63 -7.88
CA ARG A 152 4.96 22.78 -7.91
C ARG A 152 5.55 23.06 -9.30
N THR A 153 4.94 22.57 -10.37
CA THR A 153 5.50 22.67 -11.73
C THR A 153 5.19 24.01 -12.38
N LEU A 154 5.99 24.39 -13.37
CA LEU A 154 5.74 25.58 -14.19
C LEU A 154 4.43 25.44 -14.96
N GLU A 155 4.15 24.25 -15.49
CA GLU A 155 2.94 23.92 -16.24
C GLU A 155 1.69 24.15 -15.39
N ALA A 156 1.71 23.71 -14.12
CA ALA A 156 0.59 23.92 -13.21
C ALA A 156 0.34 25.42 -13.00
N MET A 157 1.39 26.22 -12.75
CA MET A 157 1.25 27.67 -12.57
C MET A 157 0.73 28.37 -13.84
N GLN A 158 1.19 27.95 -15.03
CA GLN A 158 0.69 28.46 -16.31
C GLN A 158 -0.80 28.13 -16.50
N MET A 159 -1.22 26.92 -16.15
CA MET A 159 -2.63 26.51 -16.24
C MET A 159 -3.52 27.28 -15.28
N ILE A 160 -3.03 27.58 -14.07
CA ILE A 160 -3.72 28.48 -13.14
C ILE A 160 -3.83 29.87 -13.76
N ALA A 161 -2.73 30.44 -14.27
CA ALA A 161 -2.75 31.77 -14.88
C ALA A 161 -3.73 31.86 -16.07
N ARG A 162 -3.86 30.80 -16.87
CA ARG A 162 -4.85 30.71 -17.97
C ARG A 162 -6.29 30.81 -17.47
N ASP A 163 -6.60 30.32 -16.26
CA ASP A 163 -7.93 30.47 -15.66
C ASP A 163 -8.28 31.94 -15.34
N PHE A 164 -7.29 32.84 -15.38
CA PHE A 164 -7.40 34.28 -15.14
C PHE A 164 -6.95 35.13 -16.36
N GLY A 165 -6.98 34.55 -17.56
CA GLY A 165 -6.79 35.28 -18.82
C GLY A 165 -5.36 35.36 -19.34
N TRP A 166 -4.37 34.76 -18.66
CA TRP A 166 -3.00 34.70 -19.18
C TRP A 166 -2.94 33.84 -20.45
N GLY A 167 -2.25 34.30 -21.48
CA GLY A 167 -2.12 33.64 -22.78
C GLY A 167 -3.36 33.74 -23.68
N VAL A 168 -4.48 34.28 -23.19
CA VAL A 168 -5.68 34.52 -24.01
C VAL A 168 -5.45 35.75 -24.88
N ASN A 169 -5.66 35.63 -26.20
CA ASN A 169 -5.42 36.70 -27.18
C ASN A 169 -4.00 37.31 -27.12
N GLY A 170 -2.99 36.53 -26.72
CA GLY A 170 -1.62 37.00 -26.59
C GLY A 170 -1.32 37.80 -25.31
N SER A 171 -2.25 37.85 -24.34
CA SER A 171 -2.00 38.53 -23.06
C SER A 171 -0.83 37.89 -22.31
N THR A 172 0.15 38.71 -21.92
CA THR A 172 1.31 38.28 -21.13
C THR A 172 1.07 38.41 -19.63
N HIS A 173 -0.02 39.05 -19.21
CA HIS A 173 -0.41 39.25 -17.81
C HIS A 173 -1.80 38.66 -17.53
N VAL A 174 -2.02 38.20 -16.30
CA VAL A 174 -3.36 37.89 -15.80
C VAL A 174 -4.19 39.17 -15.76
N ALA A 175 -5.49 39.04 -16.02
CA ALA A 175 -6.36 40.21 -16.02
C ALA A 175 -6.61 40.68 -14.56
N SER A 176 -6.72 41.99 -14.35
CA SER A 176 -7.04 42.55 -13.03
C SER A 176 -8.55 42.60 -12.81
N PHE A 177 -9.04 42.02 -11.70
CA PHE A 177 -10.47 42.00 -11.37
C PHE A 177 -11.07 43.41 -11.33
N SER A 178 -10.35 44.40 -10.80
CA SER A 178 -10.82 45.78 -10.73
C SER A 178 -10.85 46.46 -12.10
N ALA A 179 -9.87 46.18 -12.97
CA ALA A 179 -9.83 46.69 -14.33
C ALA A 179 -10.96 46.12 -15.20
N SER A 180 -11.21 44.81 -15.13
CA SER A 180 -12.28 44.17 -15.90
C SER A 180 -13.68 44.51 -15.41
N VAL A 181 -13.87 44.73 -14.10
CA VAL A 181 -15.14 45.26 -13.57
C VAL A 181 -15.36 46.71 -14.00
N ALA A 182 -14.30 47.52 -14.11
CA ALA A 182 -14.38 48.87 -14.64
C ALA A 182 -14.74 48.88 -16.14
N GLU A 183 -14.12 48.02 -16.95
CA GLU A 183 -14.47 47.82 -18.36
C GLU A 183 -15.91 47.36 -18.55
N ALA A 184 -16.41 46.40 -17.76
CA ALA A 184 -17.80 45.94 -17.82
C ALA A 184 -18.80 47.06 -17.45
N LYS A 185 -18.44 47.94 -16.51
CA LYS A 185 -19.24 49.13 -16.16
C LYS A 185 -19.15 50.24 -17.22
N GLN A 186 -18.06 50.32 -17.98
CA GLN A 186 -17.92 51.26 -19.11
C GLN A 186 -18.67 50.76 -20.35
N ALA A 187 -18.63 49.45 -20.63
CA ALA A 187 -19.36 48.82 -21.73
C ALA A 187 -20.88 48.98 -21.62
N THR A 188 -21.42 49.10 -20.40
CA THR A 188 -22.84 49.37 -20.14
C THR A 188 -23.22 50.85 -20.21
N LYS A 189 -22.25 51.78 -20.29
CA LYS A 189 -22.49 53.24 -20.37
C LYS A 189 -22.43 53.82 -21.78
N GLY A 190 -22.03 53.06 -22.79
CA GLY A 190 -21.99 53.52 -24.19
C GLY A 190 -23.34 53.34 -24.89
N CYS A 191 -24.00 54.44 -25.28
CA CYS A 191 -25.24 54.42 -26.08
C CYS A 191 -25.08 53.84 -27.50
N CYS A 192 -23.88 53.47 -27.95
CA CYS A 192 -23.60 53.06 -29.34
C CYS A 192 -22.51 51.97 -29.47
N GLY A 193 -22.61 50.87 -28.72
CA GLY A 193 -21.80 49.66 -28.93
C GLY A 193 -22.58 48.55 -29.66
N PRO A 194 -21.93 47.63 -30.41
CA PRO A 194 -22.64 46.58 -31.13
C PRO A 194 -23.47 45.73 -30.17
N SER A 195 -24.79 45.74 -30.37
CA SER A 195 -25.76 44.96 -29.61
C SER A 195 -25.41 43.47 -29.67
N GLY A 196 -25.02 42.88 -28.53
CA GLY A 196 -25.04 41.42 -28.33
C GLY A 196 -23.73 40.74 -27.94
N SER A 197 -22.59 41.44 -27.87
CA SER A 197 -21.36 40.83 -27.35
C SER A 197 -21.44 40.73 -25.82
N LYS A 198 -21.81 39.55 -25.30
CA LYS A 198 -21.64 39.25 -23.87
C LYS A 198 -20.16 39.48 -23.53
N VAL A 199 -19.85 40.44 -22.66
CA VAL A 199 -18.50 40.62 -22.12
C VAL A 199 -18.12 39.29 -21.46
N GLN A 200 -17.28 38.52 -22.14
CA GLN A 200 -16.83 37.22 -21.67
C GLN A 200 -15.75 37.51 -20.63
N PHE A 201 -16.09 37.41 -19.36
CA PHE A 201 -15.10 37.56 -18.29
C PHE A 201 -14.01 36.51 -18.50
N PRO A 202 -12.72 36.90 -18.56
CA PRO A 202 -11.62 35.96 -18.76
C PRO A 202 -11.35 35.08 -17.52
N TYR A 203 -12.10 35.29 -16.44
CA TYR A 203 -11.91 34.61 -15.16
C TYR A 203 -12.85 33.43 -14.99
N LYS A 204 -12.29 32.28 -14.63
CA LYS A 204 -13.08 31.15 -14.16
C LYS A 204 -13.56 31.32 -12.73
N TYR A 205 -12.84 32.04 -11.86
CA TYR A 205 -13.18 32.16 -10.44
C TYR A 205 -13.07 33.61 -9.95
N LYS A 206 -13.73 33.92 -8.83
CA LYS A 206 -13.74 35.26 -8.22
C LYS A 206 -12.38 35.71 -7.69
N GLY A 207 -11.53 34.75 -7.35
CA GLY A 207 -10.19 34.91 -6.80
C GLY A 207 -9.63 33.53 -6.49
N LEU A 208 -8.43 33.46 -5.92
CA LEU A 208 -7.75 32.19 -5.74
C LEU A 208 -6.85 32.08 -4.50
N PHE A 209 -6.69 30.85 -4.03
CA PHE A 209 -5.60 30.40 -3.16
C PHE A 209 -4.78 29.34 -3.89
N ILE A 210 -3.46 29.40 -3.81
CA ILE A 210 -2.57 28.36 -4.33
C ILE A 210 -1.82 27.73 -3.16
N LEU A 211 -1.90 26.41 -3.07
CA LEU A 211 -1.20 25.58 -2.11
C LEU A 211 -0.42 24.52 -2.90
N THR A 212 0.88 24.40 -2.65
CA THR A 212 1.75 23.40 -3.28
C THR A 212 2.33 22.43 -2.25
N PRO A 213 2.68 21.18 -2.63
CA PRO A 213 3.26 20.20 -1.70
C PRO A 213 4.58 20.67 -1.08
N GLY A 214 5.38 21.40 -1.86
CA GLY A 214 6.67 21.97 -1.47
C GLY A 214 6.85 23.38 -2.05
N PRO A 215 7.97 24.06 -1.75
CA PRO A 215 8.30 25.36 -2.33
C PRO A 215 8.41 25.27 -3.85
N LEU A 216 8.05 26.36 -4.55
CA LEU A 216 8.15 26.44 -6.00
C LEU A 216 9.62 26.41 -6.47
N PRO A 217 9.92 25.73 -7.60
CA PRO A 217 11.20 25.90 -8.28
C PRO A 217 11.34 27.33 -8.82
N ALA A 218 12.58 27.78 -9.02
CA ALA A 218 12.89 29.17 -9.40
C ALA A 218 12.19 29.62 -10.69
N GLU A 219 12.03 28.72 -11.66
CA GLU A 219 11.34 28.99 -12.93
C GLU A 219 9.84 29.27 -12.72
N ALA A 220 9.16 28.44 -11.91
CA ALA A 220 7.75 28.64 -11.57
C ALA A 220 7.56 29.91 -10.73
N GLU A 221 8.46 30.18 -9.77
CA GLU A 221 8.41 31.41 -8.97
C GLU A 221 8.58 32.67 -9.83
N SER A 222 9.53 32.64 -10.77
CA SER A 222 9.75 33.73 -11.72
C SER A 222 8.52 33.96 -12.59
N PHE A 223 7.88 32.89 -13.04
CA PHE A 223 6.64 32.96 -13.82
C PHE A 223 5.47 33.57 -13.03
N VAL A 224 5.29 33.19 -11.76
CA VAL A 224 4.22 33.75 -10.91
C VAL A 224 4.35 35.28 -10.79
N LYS A 225 5.59 35.78 -10.71
CA LYS A 225 5.88 37.22 -10.69
C LYS A 225 5.63 37.86 -12.06
N SER A 226 6.21 37.31 -13.13
CA SER A 226 6.14 37.91 -14.46
C SER A 226 4.74 37.90 -15.08
N SER A 227 3.93 36.89 -14.76
CA SER A 227 2.54 36.77 -15.24
C SER A 227 1.55 37.69 -14.52
N GLY A 228 1.95 38.36 -13.42
CA GLY A 228 1.03 39.12 -12.56
C GLY A 228 0.13 38.26 -11.68
N LEU A 229 0.32 36.93 -11.65
CA LEU A 229 -0.48 36.03 -10.81
C LEU A 229 -0.35 36.40 -9.32
N ILE A 230 0.80 36.92 -8.91
CA ILE A 230 1.06 37.46 -7.57
C ILE A 230 0.05 38.52 -7.13
N ASP A 231 -0.49 39.32 -8.06
CA ASP A 231 -1.43 40.40 -7.78
C ASP A 231 -2.84 39.88 -7.44
N LEU A 232 -3.16 38.66 -7.87
CA LEU A 232 -4.43 37.97 -7.57
C LEU A 232 -4.36 37.15 -6.29
N LEU A 233 -3.15 36.87 -5.80
CA LEU A 233 -2.95 36.14 -4.56
C LEU A 233 -3.29 37.05 -3.39
N SER A 234 -3.90 36.46 -2.36
CA SER A 234 -3.99 37.14 -1.06
C SER A 234 -2.59 37.52 -0.56
N LYS A 235 -2.48 38.38 0.47
CA LYS A 235 -1.19 38.73 1.11
C LYS A 235 -0.32 37.52 1.48
N ALA A 236 -0.89 36.31 1.55
CA ALA A 236 -0.19 35.06 1.81
C ALA A 236 0.67 34.53 0.65
N GLY A 237 0.48 34.99 -0.60
CA GLY A 237 1.20 34.46 -1.77
C GLY A 237 0.85 33.00 -2.08
N VAL A 238 1.79 32.28 -2.70
CA VAL A 238 1.70 30.82 -2.91
C VAL A 238 2.10 30.14 -1.59
N MET A 239 1.19 29.36 -1.02
CA MET A 239 1.40 28.65 0.24
C MET A 239 1.95 27.24 -0.01
N THR A 240 2.61 26.66 0.98
CA THR A 240 3.12 25.29 0.91
C THR A 240 2.51 24.44 2.01
N PHE A 241 1.84 23.34 1.65
CA PHE A 241 1.17 22.48 2.62
C PHE A 241 2.04 21.34 3.16
N ASN A 242 3.24 21.09 2.63
CA ASN A 242 4.22 20.12 3.16
C ASN A 242 3.70 18.68 3.29
N ILE A 243 2.86 18.22 2.36
CA ILE A 243 2.51 16.80 2.21
C ILE A 243 2.82 16.42 0.75
N ASP A 244 4.01 15.87 0.52
CA ASP A 244 4.51 15.52 -0.82
C ASP A 244 4.68 14.00 -1.02
N PHE A 245 3.69 13.25 -0.53
CA PHE A 245 3.67 11.78 -0.56
C PHE A 245 2.22 11.28 -0.50
N ILE A 246 2.00 10.03 -0.90
CA ILE A 246 0.69 9.39 -0.94
C ILE A 246 0.59 8.36 0.18
N ILE A 247 -0.46 8.44 1.00
CA ILE A 247 -0.83 7.35 1.91
C ILE A 247 -1.64 6.32 1.15
N LYS A 248 -0.94 5.42 0.46
CA LYS A 248 -1.59 4.35 -0.32
C LYS A 248 -2.31 3.39 0.62
N TRP A 249 -1.63 2.91 1.67
CA TRP A 249 -2.26 2.13 2.76
C TRP A 249 -1.79 2.64 4.15
N ASN A 250 -2.48 2.28 5.23
CA ASN A 250 -2.24 2.81 6.59
C ASN A 250 -0.81 2.60 7.10
N ARG A 251 -0.14 1.54 6.64
CA ARG A 251 1.26 1.24 6.96
C ARG A 251 2.20 1.44 5.76
N PHE A 252 1.74 2.07 4.69
CA PHE A 252 2.52 2.26 3.47
C PHE A 252 2.38 3.64 2.84
N ILE A 253 3.53 4.29 2.74
CA ILE A 253 3.71 5.62 2.18
C ILE A 253 4.44 5.48 0.85
N ASN A 254 3.84 6.01 -0.21
CA ASN A 254 4.44 6.03 -1.54
C ASN A 254 4.95 7.45 -1.83
N LEU A 255 6.25 7.59 -2.13
CA LEU A 255 6.88 8.86 -2.49
C LEU A 255 6.64 9.25 -3.95
N ASN A 256 6.06 8.38 -4.78
CA ASN A 256 5.74 8.61 -6.18
C ASN A 256 6.96 9.07 -6.98
N GLN A 257 8.00 8.23 -6.98
CA GLN A 257 9.27 8.39 -7.72
C GLN A 257 9.58 7.11 -8.52
N PRO A 258 8.77 6.77 -9.55
CA PRO A 258 8.93 5.57 -10.38
C PRO A 258 10.34 5.36 -10.97
N GLU A 259 11.11 6.44 -11.16
CA GLU A 259 12.48 6.44 -11.68
C GLU A 259 13.51 5.82 -10.73
N ALA A 260 13.17 5.68 -9.44
CA ALA A 260 14.12 5.29 -8.39
C ALA A 260 14.84 3.96 -8.68
N PHE A 261 14.15 2.99 -9.26
CA PHE A 261 14.76 1.69 -9.60
C PHE A 261 15.89 1.85 -10.62
N LEU A 262 15.72 2.72 -11.63
CA LEU A 262 16.74 3.00 -12.64
C LEU A 262 17.88 3.82 -12.08
N VAL A 263 17.61 4.77 -11.17
CA VAL A 263 18.66 5.52 -10.47
C VAL A 263 19.52 4.59 -9.62
N ALA A 264 18.90 3.62 -8.94
CA ALA A 264 19.59 2.68 -8.05
C ALA A 264 20.43 1.63 -8.80
N TYR A 265 19.91 1.06 -9.89
CA TYR A 265 20.53 -0.12 -10.55
C TYR A 265 20.88 0.07 -12.02
N GLY A 266 20.49 1.18 -12.61
CA GLY A 266 20.61 1.47 -14.03
C GLY A 266 21.85 2.28 -14.41
N MET A 267 22.85 2.50 -13.55
CA MET A 267 24.01 3.37 -13.84
C MET A 267 24.64 3.13 -15.23
N HIS A 268 24.81 1.88 -15.64
CA HIS A 268 25.36 1.48 -16.94
C HIS A 268 24.51 1.92 -18.15
N ARG A 269 23.27 2.34 -17.90
CA ARG A 269 22.32 2.87 -18.88
C ARG A 269 22.46 4.37 -19.06
N PHE A 270 23.31 5.06 -18.33
CA PHE A 270 23.45 6.52 -18.43
C PHE A 270 24.86 6.87 -18.90
N SER A 271 24.99 8.03 -19.55
CA SER A 271 26.29 8.69 -19.56
C SER A 271 26.63 9.16 -18.14
N ALA A 272 27.92 9.23 -17.81
CA ALA A 272 28.37 9.55 -16.44
C ALA A 272 27.79 10.87 -15.93
N ASP A 273 27.81 11.94 -16.76
CA ASP A 273 27.31 13.26 -16.38
C ASP A 273 25.79 13.25 -16.14
N VAL A 274 25.04 12.56 -17.00
CA VAL A 274 23.57 12.44 -16.85
C VAL A 274 23.21 11.62 -15.62
N TYR A 275 23.96 10.56 -15.32
CA TYR A 275 23.74 9.76 -14.12
C TYR A 275 23.90 10.61 -12.85
N GLU A 276 25.01 11.33 -12.73
CA GLU A 276 25.31 12.13 -11.56
C GLU A 276 24.29 13.28 -11.36
N SER A 277 23.89 13.96 -12.44
CA SER A 277 22.85 15.00 -12.35
C SER A 277 21.51 14.42 -11.91
N THR A 278 21.12 13.28 -12.48
CA THR A 278 19.85 12.61 -12.19
C THR A 278 19.81 12.09 -10.75
N LYS A 279 20.87 11.40 -10.33
CA LYS A 279 21.01 10.87 -8.97
C LYS A 279 20.95 12.00 -7.94
N LYS A 280 21.62 13.12 -8.18
CA LYS A 280 21.56 14.30 -7.31
C LYS A 280 20.15 14.87 -7.21
N GLN A 281 19.43 14.97 -8.33
CA GLN A 281 18.04 15.45 -8.35
C GLN A 281 17.11 14.51 -7.57
N TYR A 282 17.25 13.20 -7.79
CA TYR A 282 16.50 12.17 -7.07
C TYR A 282 16.74 12.25 -5.55
N ILE A 283 18.01 12.29 -5.10
CA ILE A 283 18.34 12.41 -3.67
C ILE A 283 17.70 13.66 -3.08
N SER A 284 17.80 14.81 -3.75
CA SER A 284 17.19 16.06 -3.28
C SER A 284 15.67 15.95 -3.16
N ALA A 285 14.99 15.37 -4.16
CA ALA A 285 13.55 15.20 -4.15
C ALA A 285 13.10 14.24 -3.04
N THR A 286 13.76 13.09 -2.90
CA THR A 286 13.52 12.12 -1.83
C THR A 286 13.67 12.74 -0.45
N VAL A 287 14.74 13.50 -0.21
CA VAL A 287 14.98 14.15 1.09
C VAL A 287 13.91 15.19 1.41
N ASP A 288 13.49 16.00 0.43
CA ASP A 288 12.41 16.97 0.65
C ASP A 288 11.07 16.27 0.94
N LYS A 289 10.76 15.16 0.25
CA LYS A 289 9.54 14.37 0.51
C LYS A 289 9.56 13.71 1.89
N LEU A 290 10.67 13.08 2.28
CA LEU A 290 10.84 12.50 3.62
C LEU A 290 10.80 13.57 4.72
N TRP A 291 11.41 14.73 4.49
CA TRP A 291 11.30 15.86 5.40
C TRP A 291 9.85 16.33 5.53
N SER A 292 9.11 16.45 4.42
CA SER A 292 7.69 16.84 4.42
C SER A 292 6.83 15.86 5.23
N LEU A 293 7.13 14.56 5.16
CA LEU A 293 6.49 13.53 5.99
C LEU A 293 6.71 13.82 7.47
N PHE A 294 7.96 13.91 7.92
CA PHE A 294 8.21 14.13 9.35
C PHE A 294 7.67 15.48 9.82
N ASN A 295 7.76 16.53 9.00
CA ASN A 295 7.19 17.83 9.28
C ASN A 295 5.67 17.79 9.47
N SER A 296 4.95 17.08 8.60
CA SER A 296 3.49 16.97 8.69
C SER A 296 3.00 16.03 9.80
N LEU A 297 3.84 15.09 10.26
CA LEU A 297 3.51 14.24 11.41
C LEU A 297 3.61 14.96 12.75
N GLU A 298 4.45 16.01 12.85
CA GLU A 298 4.61 16.82 14.07
C GLU A 298 5.05 15.99 15.30
N MET A 299 5.89 14.96 15.10
CA MET A 299 6.32 14.00 16.15
C MET A 299 7.81 14.09 16.53
N GLY A 300 8.54 15.03 15.94
CA GLY A 300 10.00 15.17 16.07
C GLY A 300 10.79 14.39 14.99
N PRO A 301 12.09 14.64 14.85
CA PRO A 301 12.91 13.96 13.85
C PRO A 301 13.18 12.50 14.24
N PRO A 302 13.22 11.56 13.27
CA PRO A 302 13.66 10.21 13.53
C PRO A 302 15.19 10.12 13.61
N GLU A 303 15.69 9.07 14.27
CA GLU A 303 17.06 8.61 14.08
C GLU A 303 17.22 8.05 12.66
N VAL A 304 18.19 8.57 11.89
CA VAL A 304 18.42 8.16 10.51
C VAL A 304 19.49 7.08 10.46
N ARG A 305 19.14 5.92 9.90
CA ARG A 305 20.02 4.76 9.69
C ARG A 305 20.01 4.34 8.24
N TYR A 306 21.04 3.61 7.81
CA TYR A 306 21.14 3.13 6.44
C TYR A 306 21.78 1.76 6.34
N TYR A 307 21.45 1.00 5.31
CA TYR A 307 22.10 -0.27 5.03
C TYR A 307 23.55 -0.06 4.56
N LYS A 308 24.51 -0.51 5.38
CA LYS A 308 25.95 -0.30 5.17
C LYS A 308 26.61 -1.33 4.25
N GLY A 309 25.97 -2.48 3.97
CA GLY A 309 26.49 -3.65 3.23
C GLY A 309 27.94 -3.55 2.72
N ALA A 310 28.88 -4.28 3.33
CA ALA A 310 30.33 -4.06 3.16
C ALA A 310 30.84 -4.10 1.70
N ALA A 311 30.18 -4.85 0.81
CA ALA A 311 30.51 -4.90 -0.62
C ALA A 311 30.03 -3.68 -1.43
N ARG A 312 29.25 -2.78 -0.81
CA ARG A 312 28.50 -1.70 -1.49
C ARG A 312 29.13 -0.32 -1.32
N GLU A 313 29.90 -0.08 -0.26
CA GLU A 313 30.49 1.24 0.01
C GLU A 313 31.39 1.76 -1.13
N ALA A 314 31.93 0.89 -1.98
CA ALA A 314 32.79 1.27 -3.10
C ALA A 314 32.03 1.63 -4.40
N HIS A 315 30.82 1.09 -4.61
CA HIS A 315 30.16 1.14 -5.93
C HIS A 315 28.66 1.47 -5.89
N PHE A 316 27.99 1.33 -4.74
CA PHE A 316 26.54 1.48 -4.59
C PHE A 316 26.17 2.19 -3.28
N SER A 317 26.60 3.45 -3.13
CA SER A 317 26.47 4.27 -1.91
C SER A 317 25.14 5.00 -1.74
N LEU A 318 24.12 4.74 -2.58
CA LEU A 318 22.88 5.52 -2.61
C LEU A 318 22.14 5.56 -1.27
N CYS A 319 22.01 4.44 -0.55
CA CYS A 319 21.38 4.43 0.79
C CYS A 319 22.08 5.37 1.77
N LYS A 320 23.42 5.37 1.76
CA LYS A 320 24.25 6.23 2.60
C LYS A 320 24.06 7.70 2.23
N GLU A 321 24.13 8.03 0.95
CA GLU A 321 23.99 9.40 0.47
C GLU A 321 22.61 9.99 0.79
N VAL A 322 21.52 9.21 0.62
CA VAL A 322 20.17 9.66 1.02
C VAL A 322 20.11 9.84 2.54
N ALA A 323 20.69 8.94 3.33
CA ALA A 323 20.66 9.02 4.78
C ALA A 323 21.42 10.23 5.33
N GLU A 324 22.62 10.48 4.84
CA GLU A 324 23.42 11.66 5.21
C GLU A 324 22.72 12.96 4.77
N ALA A 325 22.17 13.00 3.56
CA ALA A 325 21.42 14.16 3.07
C ALA A 325 20.15 14.43 3.89
N LEU A 326 19.40 13.39 4.28
CA LEU A 326 18.24 13.51 5.15
C LEU A 326 18.64 13.97 6.56
N ASN A 327 19.67 13.36 7.14
CA ASN A 327 20.17 13.73 8.47
C ASN A 327 20.58 15.21 8.51
N LYS A 328 21.33 15.66 7.48
CA LYS A 328 21.71 17.07 7.31
C LYS A 328 20.49 17.98 7.16
N LYS A 329 19.47 17.58 6.38
CA LYS A 329 18.24 18.37 6.23
C LYS A 329 17.51 18.51 7.57
N LEU A 330 17.38 17.44 8.34
CA LEU A 330 16.75 17.45 9.66
C LEU A 330 17.52 18.30 10.68
N GLN A 331 18.84 18.40 10.57
CA GLN A 331 19.65 19.31 11.39
C GLN A 331 19.46 20.79 11.01
N LEU A 332 19.45 21.09 9.71
CA LEU A 332 19.32 22.47 9.20
C LEU A 332 17.88 23.00 9.30
N THR A 333 16.90 22.12 9.20
CA THR A 333 15.47 22.47 9.27
C THR A 333 14.77 21.48 10.21
N PRO A 334 14.91 21.67 11.54
CA PRO A 334 14.36 20.76 12.52
C PRO A 334 12.84 20.64 12.42
N VAL A 335 12.37 19.40 12.53
CA VAL A 335 10.94 19.09 12.66
C VAL A 335 10.55 19.22 14.13
N ALA A 336 9.52 20.02 14.41
CA ALA A 336 9.00 20.20 15.76
C ALA A 336 7.46 20.08 15.78
N PRO A 337 6.87 19.62 16.89
CA PRO A 337 5.42 19.65 17.05
C PRO A 337 4.90 21.09 16.97
N TYR A 338 3.79 21.32 16.26
CA TYR A 338 3.14 22.63 16.26
C TYR A 338 2.59 22.99 17.65
N ASN A 339 2.17 21.98 18.43
CA ASN A 339 1.69 22.14 19.79
C ASN A 339 2.59 21.39 20.79
N ASN A 340 3.19 22.14 21.72
CA ASN A 340 4.03 21.63 22.82
C ASN A 340 3.31 20.65 23.78
N SER A 341 1.99 20.49 23.65
CA SER A 341 1.20 19.53 24.45
C SER A 341 1.45 18.07 24.06
N TYR A 342 2.01 17.80 22.88
CA TYR A 342 2.34 16.44 22.45
C TYR A 342 3.82 16.12 22.71
N PRO A 343 4.14 14.95 23.25
CA PRO A 343 5.52 14.53 23.43
C PRO A 343 6.15 14.21 22.07
N CYS A 344 7.42 14.60 21.88
CA CYS A 344 8.24 13.99 20.84
C CYS A 344 8.46 12.51 21.18
N VAL A 345 8.45 11.65 20.16
CA VAL A 345 8.71 10.20 20.31
C VAL A 345 9.98 9.80 19.57
N ASN A 346 10.72 8.85 20.13
CA ASN A 346 11.94 8.34 19.53
C ASN A 346 11.60 7.38 18.39
N SER A 347 11.50 7.93 17.18
CA SER A 347 11.30 7.14 15.98
C SER A 347 12.63 6.86 15.28
N THR A 348 12.66 5.85 14.43
CA THR A 348 13.83 5.48 13.63
C THR A 348 13.42 5.32 12.17
N ILE A 349 14.21 5.82 11.24
CA ILE A 349 14.10 5.52 9.81
C ILE A 349 15.33 4.73 9.35
N ILE A 350 15.09 3.62 8.67
CA ILE A 350 16.14 2.77 8.10
C ILE A 350 16.04 2.84 6.58
N ILE A 351 17.07 3.34 5.94
CA ILE A 351 17.16 3.43 4.49
C ILE A 351 17.81 2.16 3.95
N VAL A 352 17.05 1.42 3.17
CA VAL A 352 17.47 0.21 2.47
C VAL A 352 17.14 0.36 0.98
N ASP A 353 17.65 -0.52 0.15
CA ASP A 353 17.24 -0.57 -1.24
C ASP A 353 16.86 -1.98 -1.66
N ARG A 354 16.20 -2.04 -2.81
CA ARG A 354 15.59 -3.25 -3.35
C ARG A 354 16.52 -4.46 -3.45
N ALA A 355 17.83 -4.25 -3.64
CA ALA A 355 18.82 -5.32 -3.76
C ALA A 355 19.07 -6.00 -2.42
N PHE A 356 18.61 -5.45 -1.30
CA PHE A 356 18.61 -6.17 -0.02
C PHE A 356 17.76 -7.46 -0.08
N ASP A 357 16.67 -7.44 -0.85
CA ASP A 357 15.71 -8.54 -0.93
C ASP A 357 15.19 -8.74 -2.36
N PRO A 358 15.97 -9.31 -3.27
CA PRO A 358 15.51 -9.55 -4.64
C PRO A 358 14.47 -10.66 -4.74
N VAL A 359 14.36 -11.53 -3.73
CA VAL A 359 13.42 -12.66 -3.73
C VAL A 359 11.99 -12.17 -3.72
N SER A 360 11.68 -11.16 -2.90
CA SER A 360 10.31 -10.62 -2.77
C SER A 360 9.75 -10.03 -4.06
N LEU A 361 10.62 -9.65 -5.01
CA LEU A 361 10.23 -9.18 -6.34
C LEU A 361 9.79 -10.31 -7.28
N MET A 362 10.27 -11.53 -7.06
CA MET A 362 10.10 -12.66 -7.98
C MET A 362 9.12 -13.69 -7.43
N ALA A 363 9.23 -14.01 -6.14
CA ALA A 363 8.47 -15.06 -5.49
C ALA A 363 6.97 -14.72 -5.40
N HIS A 364 6.13 -15.74 -5.49
CA HIS A 364 4.70 -15.58 -5.24
C HIS A 364 4.42 -15.49 -3.74
N HIS A 365 3.87 -14.37 -3.32
CA HIS A 365 3.43 -14.15 -1.93
C HIS A 365 2.10 -14.84 -1.70
N THR A 366 1.92 -15.61 -0.62
CA THR A 366 0.68 -16.42 -0.45
C THR A 366 -0.48 -15.71 0.26
N LEU A 367 -0.34 -14.44 0.66
CA LEU A 367 -1.45 -13.70 1.24
C LEU A 367 -2.45 -13.32 0.14
N VAL A 368 -3.74 -13.41 0.42
CA VAL A 368 -4.80 -13.06 -0.56
C VAL A 368 -4.57 -11.66 -1.15
N GLY A 369 -4.21 -10.69 -0.31
CA GLY A 369 -3.99 -9.30 -0.67
C GLY A 369 -2.83 -9.03 -1.61
N SER A 370 -1.84 -9.92 -1.63
CA SER A 370 -0.69 -9.84 -2.54
C SER A 370 -0.82 -10.78 -3.73
N PHE A 371 -1.42 -11.95 -3.52
CA PHE A 371 -1.47 -13.02 -4.49
C PHE A 371 -2.51 -12.77 -5.58
N LEU A 372 -3.76 -12.44 -5.21
CA LEU A 372 -4.83 -12.29 -6.20
C LEU A 372 -4.59 -11.12 -7.14
N PRO A 373 -4.20 -9.90 -6.68
CA PRO A 373 -3.95 -8.79 -7.59
C PRO A 373 -2.78 -9.06 -8.54
N ASP A 374 -1.73 -9.74 -8.08
CA ASP A 374 -0.59 -10.13 -8.90
C ASP A 374 -0.97 -11.14 -9.99
N MET A 375 -1.69 -12.21 -9.63
CA MET A 375 -2.10 -13.26 -10.58
C MET A 375 -3.17 -12.83 -11.58
N LEU A 376 -3.91 -11.75 -11.29
CA LEU A 376 -5.00 -11.25 -12.13
C LEU A 376 -4.67 -9.94 -12.84
N ASP A 377 -3.45 -9.44 -12.65
CA ASP A 377 -2.96 -8.15 -13.15
C ASP A 377 -3.88 -6.97 -12.77
N ILE A 378 -4.26 -6.90 -11.49
CA ILE A 378 -5.11 -5.85 -10.93
C ILE A 378 -4.22 -4.82 -10.22
N ASN A 379 -4.32 -3.56 -10.64
CA ASN A 379 -3.47 -2.47 -10.13
C ASN A 379 -4.29 -1.32 -9.51
N ASP A 380 -5.51 -1.12 -9.98
CA ASP A 380 -6.45 -0.19 -9.38
C ASP A 380 -7.07 -0.78 -8.12
N ASP A 381 -7.06 0.00 -7.03
CA ASP A 381 -7.78 -0.38 -5.82
C ASP A 381 -9.29 -0.28 -6.00
N LEU A 382 -9.78 0.53 -6.94
CA LEU A 382 -11.21 0.74 -7.17
C LEU A 382 -11.50 0.81 -8.67
N TYR A 383 -12.30 -0.13 -9.17
CA TYR A 383 -12.66 -0.17 -10.59
C TYR A 383 -14.04 -0.79 -10.83
N LEU A 384 -14.62 -0.46 -11.97
CA LEU A 384 -15.85 -1.10 -12.46
C LEU A 384 -15.49 -2.33 -13.28
N ALA A 385 -16.18 -3.43 -13.02
CA ALA A 385 -16.02 -4.68 -13.76
C ALA A 385 -17.36 -5.20 -14.26
N ASP A 386 -17.33 -6.00 -15.32
CA ASP A 386 -18.49 -6.79 -15.71
C ASP A 386 -18.74 -7.89 -14.65
N SER A 387 -19.97 -7.98 -14.15
CA SER A 387 -20.34 -8.89 -13.06
C SER A 387 -20.19 -10.38 -13.40
N THR A 388 -20.20 -10.75 -14.69
CA THR A 388 -20.10 -12.15 -15.14
C THR A 388 -18.66 -12.58 -15.34
N THR A 389 -17.85 -11.70 -15.94
CA THR A 389 -16.48 -11.97 -16.37
C THR A 389 -15.42 -11.40 -15.42
N GLY A 390 -15.77 -10.43 -14.57
CA GLY A 390 -14.82 -9.72 -13.70
C GLY A 390 -13.80 -8.87 -14.43
N GLN A 391 -13.98 -8.64 -15.73
CA GLN A 391 -13.05 -7.82 -16.51
C GLN A 391 -13.26 -6.33 -16.23
N PRO A 392 -12.18 -5.56 -15.98
CA PRO A 392 -12.25 -4.11 -15.84
C PRO A 392 -12.86 -3.47 -17.08
N CYS A 393 -13.80 -2.54 -16.88
CA CYS A 393 -14.39 -1.76 -17.95
C CYS A 393 -13.58 -0.47 -18.15
N GLY A 394 -12.97 -0.30 -19.33
CA GLY A 394 -12.31 0.96 -19.67
C GLY A 394 -13.28 2.16 -19.70
N LEU A 395 -12.77 3.37 -19.49
CA LEU A 395 -13.56 4.62 -19.41
C LEU A 395 -14.55 4.81 -20.59
N ASN A 396 -14.14 4.43 -21.80
CA ASN A 396 -14.97 4.53 -23.00
C ASN A 396 -16.17 3.57 -22.97
N ASN A 397 -15.99 2.39 -22.36
CA ASN A 397 -17.03 1.39 -22.20
C ASN A 397 -18.04 1.80 -21.13
N VAL A 398 -17.62 2.51 -20.08
CA VAL A 398 -18.52 3.05 -19.04
C VAL A 398 -19.49 4.08 -19.63
N LYS A 399 -18.98 5.03 -20.44
CA LYS A 399 -19.83 6.02 -21.13
C LYS A 399 -20.84 5.37 -22.07
N ALA A 400 -20.41 4.37 -22.85
CA ALA A 400 -21.29 3.60 -23.74
C ALA A 400 -22.31 2.75 -22.96
N ALA A 401 -21.91 2.16 -21.82
CA ALA A 401 -22.76 1.37 -20.94
C ALA A 401 -23.78 2.22 -20.18
N THR A 402 -23.56 3.52 -20.00
CA THR A 402 -24.55 4.42 -19.38
C THR A 402 -25.71 4.75 -20.35
N THR A 403 -25.47 4.65 -21.67
CA THR A 403 -26.45 4.95 -22.73
C THR A 403 -27.24 3.71 -23.18
N GLN A 404 -26.68 2.51 -23.03
CA GLN A 404 -27.32 1.23 -23.35
C GLN A 404 -27.66 0.48 -22.05
N ARG A 405 -28.71 -0.35 -22.00
CA ARG A 405 -29.13 -1.13 -20.80
C ARG A 405 -28.07 -2.11 -20.20
N LYS A 406 -26.78 -2.00 -20.57
CA LYS A 406 -25.64 -2.77 -20.05
C LYS A 406 -25.13 -2.27 -18.68
N ALA A 407 -25.49 -1.07 -18.23
CA ALA A 407 -25.15 -0.59 -16.88
C ALA A 407 -25.61 -1.53 -15.75
N ALA A 408 -26.69 -2.31 -15.97
CA ALA A 408 -27.24 -3.21 -14.96
C ALA A 408 -26.31 -4.40 -14.60
N ASN A 409 -25.33 -4.72 -15.44
CA ASN A 409 -24.41 -5.84 -15.23
C ASN A 409 -23.03 -5.41 -14.71
N LEU A 410 -22.80 -4.12 -14.44
CA LEU A 410 -21.53 -3.65 -13.90
C LEU A 410 -21.53 -3.77 -12.37
N ILE A 411 -20.39 -4.18 -11.82
CA ILE A 411 -20.14 -4.22 -10.39
C ILE A 411 -18.93 -3.36 -10.07
N GLU A 412 -19.01 -2.64 -8.95
CA GLU A 412 -17.88 -1.92 -8.38
C GLU A 412 -17.06 -2.88 -7.52
N ILE A 413 -15.75 -2.87 -7.74
CA ILE A 413 -14.79 -3.70 -7.01
C ILE A 413 -13.86 -2.75 -6.25
N ASP A 414 -13.93 -2.81 -4.92
CA ASP A 414 -13.08 -2.04 -4.00
C ASP A 414 -12.12 -2.97 -3.24
N LEU A 415 -10.84 -2.90 -3.61
CA LEU A 415 -9.67 -3.54 -3.02
C LEU A 415 -8.80 -2.56 -2.22
N SER A 416 -9.33 -1.37 -1.91
CA SER A 416 -8.67 -0.41 -1.04
C SER A 416 -8.90 -0.73 0.45
N GLU A 417 -8.36 0.12 1.31
CA GLU A 417 -8.59 0.03 2.76
C GLU A 417 -9.98 0.47 3.20
N SER A 418 -10.80 1.08 2.34
CA SER A 418 -12.20 1.38 2.68
C SER A 418 -13.11 0.16 2.63
N SER A 419 -12.68 -0.93 1.96
CA SER A 419 -13.44 -2.16 1.86
C SER A 419 -13.22 -3.04 3.09
N ASP A 420 -14.20 -3.08 3.99
CA ASP A 420 -14.12 -3.94 5.18
C ASP A 420 -14.05 -5.43 4.79
N VAL A 421 -14.78 -5.80 3.73
CA VAL A 421 -14.75 -7.16 3.21
C VAL A 421 -13.35 -7.51 2.72
N TRP A 422 -12.74 -6.66 1.89
CA TRP A 422 -11.39 -6.89 1.42
C TRP A 422 -10.38 -6.94 2.56
N ASN A 423 -10.47 -6.02 3.53
CA ASN A 423 -9.62 -6.04 4.73
C ASN A 423 -9.75 -7.35 5.51
N GLY A 424 -10.95 -7.93 5.59
CA GLY A 424 -11.17 -9.23 6.21
C GLY A 424 -10.50 -10.40 5.46
N PHE A 425 -10.35 -10.31 4.13
CA PHE A 425 -9.76 -11.36 3.32
C PHE A 425 -8.27 -11.19 3.04
N ARG A 426 -7.81 -9.98 2.79
CA ARG A 426 -6.48 -9.68 2.23
C ARG A 426 -5.30 -10.16 3.08
N PHE A 427 -5.50 -10.26 4.40
CA PHE A 427 -4.49 -10.72 5.35
C PHE A 427 -4.53 -12.23 5.61
N MET A 428 -5.52 -12.95 5.07
CA MET A 428 -5.55 -14.40 5.16
C MET A 428 -4.53 -15.02 4.20
N SER A 429 -3.91 -16.12 4.63
CA SER A 429 -3.16 -16.97 3.70
C SER A 429 -4.12 -17.59 2.69
N MET A 430 -3.62 -17.82 1.47
CA MET A 430 -4.40 -18.44 0.42
C MET A 430 -4.89 -19.84 0.83
N ALA A 431 -4.09 -20.60 1.58
CA ALA A 431 -4.51 -21.90 2.15
C ALA A 431 -5.80 -21.77 2.98
N ASN A 432 -5.80 -20.86 3.96
CA ASN A 432 -6.94 -20.63 4.85
C ASN A 432 -8.13 -20.07 4.09
N PHE A 433 -7.89 -19.14 3.17
CA PHE A 433 -8.91 -18.56 2.33
C PHE A 433 -9.65 -19.64 1.51
N LEU A 434 -8.92 -20.52 0.83
CA LEU A 434 -9.48 -21.61 0.02
C LEU A 434 -10.32 -22.59 0.86
N LEU A 435 -9.90 -22.85 2.10
CA LEU A 435 -10.64 -23.69 3.05
C LEU A 435 -11.93 -23.04 3.53
N TRP A 436 -11.85 -21.78 3.96
CA TRP A 436 -12.88 -21.18 4.80
C TRP A 436 -13.88 -20.32 4.04
N GLN A 437 -13.54 -19.84 2.84
CA GLN A 437 -14.35 -18.86 2.12
C GLN A 437 -15.83 -19.29 2.04
N LYS A 438 -16.14 -20.51 1.61
CA LYS A 438 -17.54 -20.95 1.45
C LYS A 438 -18.33 -20.93 2.75
N ASP A 439 -17.70 -21.31 3.86
CA ASP A 439 -18.34 -21.29 5.16
C ASP A 439 -18.47 -19.86 5.71
N ILE A 440 -17.48 -18.99 5.47
CA ILE A 440 -17.55 -17.55 5.78
C ILE A 440 -18.77 -16.93 5.07
N ILE A 441 -18.94 -17.20 3.79
CA ILE A 441 -20.06 -16.70 2.96
C ILE A 441 -21.39 -17.23 3.49
N LYS A 442 -21.45 -18.53 3.81
CA LYS A 442 -22.64 -19.16 4.36
C LYS A 442 -23.04 -18.54 5.69
N VAL A 443 -22.08 -18.24 6.56
CA VAL A 443 -22.32 -17.55 7.83
C VAL A 443 -22.80 -16.11 7.56
N PHE A 444 -22.15 -15.35 6.69
CA PHE A 444 -22.59 -13.99 6.35
C PHE A 444 -24.04 -13.95 5.84
N ARG A 445 -24.38 -14.85 4.90
CA ARG A 445 -25.75 -14.98 4.33
C ARG A 445 -26.79 -15.46 5.34
N SER A 446 -26.38 -15.98 6.50
CA SER A 446 -27.30 -16.38 7.56
C SER A 446 -27.79 -15.20 8.40
N PHE A 447 -27.13 -14.05 8.31
CA PHE A 447 -27.64 -12.80 8.86
C PHE A 447 -28.88 -12.39 8.07
N ASP A 448 -29.95 -11.93 8.74
CA ASP A 448 -31.19 -11.53 8.06
C ASP A 448 -30.94 -10.31 7.16
N PRO A 449 -31.09 -10.40 5.83
CA PRO A 449 -31.50 -9.24 5.05
C PRO A 449 -32.96 -8.93 5.36
N LEU A 450 -33.30 -7.66 5.52
CA LEU A 450 -34.69 -7.27 5.76
C LEU A 450 -35.51 -7.23 4.47
N ASP A 451 -36.82 -7.38 4.68
CA ASP A 451 -37.87 -6.95 3.77
C ASP A 451 -37.65 -5.48 3.38
N ARG A 452 -37.31 -5.23 2.10
CA ARG A 452 -36.86 -3.91 1.60
C ARG A 452 -37.91 -2.81 1.77
N ASP A 453 -39.17 -3.20 1.90
CA ASP A 453 -40.32 -2.31 1.88
C ASP A 453 -40.82 -1.96 3.28
N SER A 454 -40.25 -2.54 4.34
CA SER A 454 -40.66 -2.28 5.72
C SER A 454 -39.73 -1.31 6.45
N VAL A 455 -40.29 -0.32 7.14
CA VAL A 455 -39.57 0.60 8.03
C VAL A 455 -39.20 -0.06 9.36
N THR A 456 -39.92 -1.13 9.75
CA THR A 456 -39.66 -1.86 10.99
C THR A 456 -39.59 -3.37 10.74
N MET A 457 -38.85 -4.10 11.58
CA MET A 457 -38.81 -5.56 11.53
C MET A 457 -38.90 -6.18 12.90
N MET A 458 -39.58 -7.33 12.96
CA MET A 458 -39.40 -8.31 14.01
C MET A 458 -38.49 -9.43 13.52
N SER A 459 -37.39 -9.70 14.23
CA SER A 459 -36.49 -10.80 13.89
C SER A 459 -36.92 -12.09 14.59
N LYS A 460 -36.65 -13.23 13.96
CA LYS A 460 -36.76 -14.54 14.61
C LYS A 460 -35.45 -14.87 15.34
N PRO A 461 -35.50 -15.65 16.43
CA PRO A 461 -34.27 -16.10 17.07
C PRO A 461 -33.50 -17.01 16.11
N LYS A 462 -32.17 -16.90 16.10
CA LYS A 462 -31.28 -17.69 15.24
C LYS A 462 -30.09 -18.23 15.99
N GLU A 463 -29.65 -19.42 15.58
CA GLU A 463 -28.38 -19.99 15.99
C GLU A 463 -27.46 -20.11 14.78
N ILE A 464 -26.28 -19.50 14.85
CA ILE A 464 -25.30 -19.46 13.78
C ILE A 464 -24.06 -20.18 14.26
N ALA A 465 -23.79 -21.34 13.68
CA ALA A 465 -22.57 -22.10 13.94
C ALA A 465 -21.42 -21.61 13.05
N VAL A 466 -20.25 -21.43 13.65
CA VAL A 466 -19.00 -21.15 12.92
C VAL A 466 -18.16 -22.42 12.91
N ASN A 467 -17.75 -22.85 11.72
CA ASN A 467 -17.02 -24.11 11.51
C ASN A 467 -15.61 -23.90 10.93
N TYR A 468 -15.12 -22.65 10.94
CA TYR A 468 -13.85 -22.26 10.36
C TYR A 468 -13.06 -21.37 11.34
N GLY A 469 -11.78 -21.19 11.04
CA GLY A 469 -10.90 -20.29 11.79
C GLY A 469 -10.79 -20.63 13.28
N ARG A 470 -10.41 -19.63 14.07
CA ARG A 470 -10.21 -19.72 15.53
C ARG A 470 -11.53 -19.90 16.30
N HIS A 471 -12.66 -19.67 15.64
CA HIS A 471 -14.00 -19.78 16.21
C HIS A 471 -14.73 -21.06 15.78
N ALA A 472 -14.04 -21.99 15.12
CA ALA A 472 -14.61 -23.27 14.73
C ALA A 472 -15.22 -24.02 15.94
N GLY A 473 -16.44 -24.50 15.79
CA GLY A 473 -17.22 -25.19 16.82
C GLY A 473 -18.00 -24.27 17.77
N ARG A 474 -17.91 -22.93 17.62
CA ARG A 474 -18.72 -21.98 18.40
C ARG A 474 -20.09 -21.76 17.76
N ILE A 475 -21.07 -21.46 18.61
CA ILE A 475 -22.44 -21.12 18.20
C ILE A 475 -22.80 -19.73 18.72
N MET A 476 -23.26 -18.85 17.83
CA MET A 476 -23.78 -17.53 18.14
C MET A 476 -25.30 -17.60 18.23
N LYS A 477 -25.88 -17.11 19.31
CA LYS A 477 -27.34 -17.01 19.47
C LYS A 477 -27.77 -15.55 19.30
N ILE A 478 -28.63 -15.32 18.31
CA ILE A 478 -29.28 -14.04 18.04
C ILE A 478 -30.70 -14.12 18.60
N PRO A 479 -31.11 -13.24 19.54
CA PRO A 479 -32.47 -13.22 20.06
C PRO A 479 -33.45 -12.64 19.03
N ALA A 480 -34.74 -12.85 19.28
CA ALA A 480 -35.79 -12.12 18.57
C ALA A 480 -35.79 -10.65 19.01
N TYR A 481 -36.01 -9.74 18.06
CA TYR A 481 -36.26 -8.33 18.34
C TYR A 481 -37.74 -8.02 18.12
N SER A 482 -38.37 -7.32 19.07
CA SER A 482 -39.82 -7.11 19.11
C SER A 482 -40.32 -6.01 18.17
N LEU A 483 -39.47 -5.03 17.82
CA LEU A 483 -39.66 -4.07 16.73
C LEU A 483 -38.38 -3.22 16.62
N VAL A 484 -37.68 -3.24 15.49
CA VAL A 484 -36.47 -2.43 15.28
C VAL A 484 -36.59 -1.72 13.94
N ASP A 485 -36.06 -0.50 13.85
CA ASP A 485 -35.91 0.21 12.60
C ASP A 485 -35.08 -0.65 11.62
N SER A 486 -35.66 -0.96 10.47
CA SER A 486 -35.02 -1.79 9.45
C SER A 486 -33.77 -1.14 8.89
N SER A 487 -33.73 0.20 8.86
CA SER A 487 -32.61 0.95 8.30
C SER A 487 -31.30 0.62 9.01
N ILE A 488 -31.34 0.32 10.32
CA ILE A 488 -30.20 -0.03 11.19
C ILE A 488 -29.39 -1.23 10.68
N PHE A 489 -30.05 -2.21 10.04
CA PHE A 489 -29.36 -3.39 9.50
C PHE A 489 -29.23 -3.36 7.98
N ASN A 490 -30.17 -2.70 7.29
CA ASN A 490 -30.20 -2.66 5.83
C ASN A 490 -28.99 -1.97 5.21
N VAL A 491 -28.63 -0.79 5.70
CA VAL A 491 -27.48 -0.04 5.17
C VAL A 491 -26.18 -0.85 5.34
N PRO A 492 -25.84 -1.38 6.53
CA PRO A 492 -24.68 -2.26 6.69
C PRO A 492 -24.70 -3.49 5.79
N TYR A 493 -25.83 -4.21 5.78
CA TYR A 493 -25.93 -5.46 5.02
C TYR A 493 -25.79 -5.22 3.52
N MET A 494 -26.45 -4.20 2.97
CA MET A 494 -26.37 -3.87 1.54
C MET A 494 -24.96 -3.43 1.14
N THR A 495 -24.31 -2.61 1.96
CA THR A 495 -22.93 -2.16 1.73
C THR A 495 -21.96 -3.33 1.71
N LEU A 496 -21.99 -4.18 2.73
CA LEU A 496 -21.12 -5.35 2.84
C LEU A 496 -21.43 -6.40 1.77
N SER A 497 -22.70 -6.59 1.41
CA SER A 497 -23.12 -7.51 0.35
C SER A 497 -22.61 -7.06 -1.02
N ALA A 498 -22.63 -5.75 -1.31
CA ALA A 498 -22.05 -5.20 -2.54
C ALA A 498 -20.54 -5.44 -2.62
N GLN A 499 -19.79 -5.10 -1.56
CA GLN A 499 -18.35 -5.35 -1.47
C GLN A 499 -18.02 -6.85 -1.62
N MET A 500 -18.81 -7.69 -0.97
CA MET A 500 -18.65 -9.15 -1.01
C MET A 500 -18.87 -9.72 -2.41
N ASN A 501 -19.87 -9.22 -3.14
CA ASN A 501 -20.06 -9.61 -4.55
C ASN A 501 -18.85 -9.24 -5.40
N GLY A 502 -18.25 -8.05 -5.21
CA GLY A 502 -17.04 -7.64 -5.91
C GLY A 502 -15.85 -8.57 -5.64
N VAL A 503 -15.61 -8.89 -4.36
CA VAL A 503 -14.55 -9.84 -3.97
C VAL A 503 -14.80 -11.24 -4.55
N PHE A 504 -16.05 -11.74 -4.57
CA PHE A 504 -16.35 -13.02 -5.23
C PHE A 504 -16.10 -13.03 -6.73
N THR A 505 -16.39 -11.93 -7.41
CA THR A 505 -16.13 -11.83 -8.84
C THR A 505 -14.64 -12.02 -9.12
N ILE A 506 -13.76 -11.42 -8.31
CA ILE A 506 -12.30 -11.64 -8.41
C ILE A 506 -11.94 -13.09 -8.14
N ILE A 507 -12.47 -13.68 -7.06
CA ILE A 507 -12.16 -15.06 -6.68
C ILE A 507 -12.59 -16.03 -7.78
N LYS A 508 -13.76 -15.82 -8.36
CA LYS A 508 -14.25 -16.64 -9.47
C LYS A 508 -13.34 -16.49 -10.68
N LYS A 509 -12.96 -15.27 -11.05
CA LYS A 509 -12.00 -15.01 -12.12
C LYS A 509 -10.68 -15.76 -11.89
N PHE A 510 -10.15 -15.72 -10.66
CA PHE A 510 -8.96 -16.48 -10.29
C PHE A 510 -9.13 -18.01 -10.50
N ALA A 511 -10.26 -18.57 -10.07
CA ALA A 511 -10.53 -20.00 -10.28
C ALA A 511 -10.62 -20.35 -11.78
N ASP A 512 -11.33 -19.52 -12.55
CA ASP A 512 -11.58 -19.76 -13.98
C ASP A 512 -10.32 -19.56 -14.84
N GLU A 513 -9.47 -18.57 -14.52
CA GLU A 513 -8.31 -18.18 -15.35
C GLU A 513 -6.98 -18.77 -14.90
N VAL A 514 -6.79 -19.01 -13.60
CA VAL A 514 -5.50 -19.41 -13.03
C VAL A 514 -5.54 -20.84 -12.52
N GLU A 515 -6.51 -21.17 -11.66
CA GLU A 515 -6.61 -22.53 -11.10
C GLU A 515 -6.87 -23.58 -12.16
N ALA A 516 -7.80 -23.32 -13.09
CA ALA A 516 -8.16 -24.26 -14.15
C ALA A 516 -6.97 -24.71 -15.02
N LYS A 517 -5.89 -23.93 -15.03
CA LYS A 517 -4.66 -24.24 -15.79
C LYS A 517 -3.70 -25.19 -15.06
N GLY A 518 -3.91 -25.44 -13.76
CA GLY A 518 -3.26 -26.53 -13.01
C GLY A 518 -1.77 -26.39 -12.70
N TYR A 519 -1.08 -25.34 -13.16
CA TYR A 519 0.38 -25.21 -13.00
C TYR A 519 0.83 -24.64 -11.64
N LEU A 520 -0.07 -23.98 -10.92
CA LEU A 520 0.25 -23.24 -9.69
C LEU A 520 0.91 -24.10 -8.57
N PRO A 521 0.48 -25.36 -8.33
CA PRO A 521 1.16 -26.24 -7.37
C PRO A 521 2.63 -26.50 -7.68
N LEU A 522 2.96 -26.70 -8.96
CA LEU A 522 4.32 -26.96 -9.41
C LEU A 522 5.19 -25.72 -9.23
N LEU A 523 4.66 -24.56 -9.62
CA LEU A 523 5.31 -23.25 -9.47
C LEU A 523 5.69 -22.96 -8.02
N LEU A 524 4.73 -22.99 -7.09
CA LEU A 524 4.99 -22.69 -5.68
C LEU A 524 5.97 -23.69 -5.02
N SER A 525 5.94 -24.94 -5.47
CA SER A 525 6.87 -25.96 -4.98
C SER A 525 8.29 -25.73 -5.51
N ALA A 526 8.43 -25.31 -6.78
CA ALA A 526 9.71 -24.94 -7.37
C ALA A 526 10.34 -23.73 -6.68
N GLU A 527 9.55 -22.67 -6.46
CA GLU A 527 9.99 -21.46 -5.75
C GLU A 527 10.46 -21.75 -4.32
N SER A 528 9.71 -22.59 -3.59
CA SER A 528 10.07 -23.03 -2.25
C SER A 528 11.41 -23.78 -2.24
N THR A 529 11.60 -24.70 -3.20
CA THR A 529 12.82 -25.50 -3.29
C THR A 529 14.03 -24.62 -3.64
N LEU A 530 13.87 -23.67 -4.54
CA LEU A 530 14.90 -22.69 -4.90
C LEU A 530 15.28 -21.78 -3.73
N LEU A 531 14.30 -21.36 -2.93
CA LEU A 531 14.55 -20.59 -1.72
C LEU A 531 15.38 -21.38 -0.70
N ASP A 532 15.03 -22.66 -0.48
CA ASP A 532 15.76 -23.54 0.44
C ASP A 532 17.24 -23.67 0.02
N VAL A 533 17.50 -23.82 -1.28
CA VAL A 533 18.87 -23.83 -1.83
C VAL A 533 19.63 -22.56 -1.45
N LEU A 534 19.02 -21.39 -1.65
CA LEU A 534 19.65 -20.10 -1.33
C LEU A 534 19.94 -19.95 0.17
N VAL A 535 18.97 -20.29 1.01
CA VAL A 535 19.02 -20.04 2.46
C VAL A 535 19.92 -21.06 3.18
N ASN A 536 19.91 -22.31 2.74
CA ASN A 536 20.71 -23.39 3.35
C ASN A 536 22.11 -23.46 2.76
N GLY A 537 22.34 -22.87 1.59
CA GLY A 537 23.60 -22.99 0.85
C GLY A 537 23.78 -24.38 0.24
N ASP A 538 22.69 -25.09 -0.02
CA ASP A 538 22.72 -26.41 -0.65
C ASP A 538 23.28 -26.31 -2.08
N ARG A 539 24.00 -27.35 -2.52
CA ARG A 539 24.55 -27.39 -3.88
C ARG A 539 23.58 -28.08 -4.83
N ILE A 540 23.17 -27.36 -5.88
CA ILE A 540 22.52 -27.94 -7.05
C ILE A 540 23.62 -28.50 -7.95
N SER A 541 23.56 -29.80 -8.24
CA SER A 541 24.46 -30.45 -9.19
C SER A 541 23.93 -30.41 -10.63
N ASN A 542 22.60 -30.53 -10.79
CA ASN A 542 21.87 -30.33 -12.04
C ASN A 542 20.41 -29.96 -11.71
N LEU A 543 19.83 -28.93 -12.34
CA LEU A 543 18.40 -28.59 -12.20
C LEU A 543 17.45 -29.75 -12.57
N GLY A 544 17.87 -30.60 -13.50
CA GLY A 544 17.22 -31.86 -13.90
C GLY A 544 17.18 -32.93 -12.78
N SER A 545 18.05 -32.82 -11.78
CA SER A 545 18.13 -33.78 -10.66
C SER A 545 17.24 -33.43 -9.47
N ILE A 546 16.68 -32.21 -9.44
CA ILE A 546 15.82 -31.74 -8.35
C ILE A 546 14.39 -32.17 -8.63
N SER A 547 13.96 -33.28 -8.03
CA SER A 547 12.57 -33.73 -8.11
C SER A 547 11.64 -32.87 -7.25
N ILE A 548 10.68 -32.20 -7.88
CA ILE A 548 9.70 -31.32 -7.23
C ILE A 548 8.32 -31.97 -7.26
N GLY A 549 7.61 -31.87 -6.13
CA GLY A 549 6.24 -32.35 -5.99
C GLY A 549 6.11 -33.88 -6.02
N GLN A 550 4.86 -34.36 -6.04
CA GLN A 550 4.55 -35.79 -6.05
C GLN A 550 4.91 -36.48 -7.37
N GLU A 551 4.86 -35.73 -8.47
CA GLU A 551 5.15 -36.19 -9.83
C GLU A 551 6.66 -36.24 -10.13
N LYS A 552 7.51 -35.79 -9.19
CA LYS A 552 8.98 -35.75 -9.30
C LYS A 552 9.48 -35.04 -10.57
N MET A 553 8.78 -33.99 -11.01
CA MET A 553 9.22 -33.18 -12.14
C MET A 553 10.45 -32.35 -11.75
N SER A 554 11.38 -32.20 -12.68
CA SER A 554 12.52 -31.29 -12.55
C SER A 554 12.13 -29.83 -12.74
N ILE A 555 12.97 -28.90 -12.28
CA ILE A 555 12.77 -27.45 -12.52
C ILE A 555 12.69 -27.17 -14.03
N THR A 556 13.52 -27.85 -14.83
CA THR A 556 13.54 -27.71 -16.29
C THR A 556 12.22 -28.16 -16.93
N GLU A 557 11.65 -29.29 -16.49
CA GLU A 557 10.36 -29.77 -16.98
C GLU A 557 9.21 -28.84 -16.55
N ILE A 558 9.27 -28.28 -15.34
CA ILE A 558 8.29 -27.30 -14.87
C ILE A 558 8.34 -26.02 -15.72
N MET A 559 9.54 -25.49 -16.01
CA MET A 559 9.70 -24.34 -16.88
C MET A 559 9.15 -24.60 -18.30
N GLN A 560 9.39 -25.79 -18.85
CA GLN A 560 8.83 -26.18 -20.14
C GLN A 560 7.29 -26.26 -20.10
N ALA A 561 6.72 -26.84 -19.03
CA ALA A 561 5.27 -26.90 -18.85
C ALA A 561 4.63 -25.50 -18.71
N LEU A 562 5.31 -24.59 -18.00
CA LEU A 562 4.88 -23.19 -17.85
C LEU A 562 5.02 -22.39 -19.15
N SER A 563 5.81 -22.84 -20.11
CA SER A 563 5.96 -22.21 -21.42
C SER A 563 4.84 -22.57 -22.41
N SER A 564 3.80 -23.29 -21.95
CA SER A 564 2.60 -23.64 -22.74
C SER A 564 1.81 -22.39 -23.18
N PRO A 565 1.16 -22.41 -24.37
CA PRO A 565 0.21 -21.38 -24.81
C PRO A 565 -0.98 -21.12 -23.88
N SER A 566 -1.22 -21.99 -22.91
CA SER A 566 -2.27 -21.80 -21.91
C SER A 566 -1.82 -20.96 -20.72
N THR A 567 -0.52 -20.73 -20.51
CA THR A 567 0.03 -20.14 -19.27
C THR A 567 0.36 -18.66 -19.45
N ASP A 568 0.28 -17.89 -18.37
CA ASP A 568 0.74 -16.49 -18.36
C ASP A 568 2.27 -16.45 -18.50
N ALA A 569 2.76 -15.73 -19.50
CA ALA A 569 4.19 -15.61 -19.77
C ALA A 569 4.98 -14.95 -18.63
N THR A 570 4.36 -14.07 -17.85
CA THR A 570 5.00 -13.42 -16.70
C THR A 570 5.39 -14.44 -15.63
N VAL A 571 4.59 -15.49 -15.44
CA VAL A 571 4.85 -16.56 -14.46
C VAL A 571 6.10 -17.37 -14.83
N ALA A 572 6.21 -17.77 -16.10
CA ALA A 572 7.37 -18.52 -16.59
C ALA A 572 8.65 -17.67 -16.50
N LEU A 573 8.57 -16.39 -16.91
CA LEU A 573 9.67 -15.45 -16.80
C LEU A 573 10.10 -15.24 -15.35
N ARG A 574 9.17 -15.10 -14.40
CA ARG A 574 9.50 -14.95 -12.96
C ARG A 574 10.28 -16.13 -12.42
N LEU A 575 9.81 -17.37 -12.66
CA LEU A 575 10.54 -18.57 -12.20
C LEU A 575 11.93 -18.64 -12.83
N TYR A 576 12.05 -18.22 -14.09
CA TYR A 576 13.33 -18.12 -14.79
C TYR A 576 14.31 -17.14 -14.13
N LEU A 577 13.86 -15.91 -13.86
CA LEU A 577 14.68 -14.91 -13.17
C LEU A 577 15.05 -15.32 -11.75
N TYR A 578 14.11 -15.95 -11.06
CA TYR A 578 14.34 -16.46 -9.74
C TYR A 578 15.42 -17.56 -9.75
N THR A 579 15.39 -18.46 -10.74
CA THR A 579 16.42 -19.51 -10.88
C THR A 579 17.80 -18.91 -11.17
N ILE A 580 17.89 -17.91 -12.05
CA ILE A 580 19.16 -17.19 -12.32
C ILE A 580 19.70 -16.55 -11.04
N LEU A 581 18.84 -15.84 -10.30
CA LEU A 581 19.19 -15.21 -9.03
C LEU A 581 19.81 -16.23 -8.07
N ILE A 582 19.18 -17.40 -7.90
CA ILE A 582 19.68 -18.43 -6.98
C ILE A 582 21.03 -18.99 -7.44
N LEU A 583 21.17 -19.33 -8.72
CA LEU A 583 22.39 -19.95 -9.23
C LEU A 583 23.59 -19.01 -9.15
N GLU A 584 23.46 -17.78 -9.67
CA GLU A 584 24.54 -16.80 -9.64
C GLU A 584 24.99 -16.49 -8.21
N LYS A 585 24.03 -16.37 -7.29
CA LYS A 585 24.30 -15.99 -5.90
C LYS A 585 24.74 -17.11 -5.00
N SER A 586 24.45 -18.35 -5.38
CA SER A 586 25.02 -19.52 -4.73
C SER A 586 26.40 -19.87 -5.30
N GLY A 587 26.91 -19.11 -6.29
CA GLY A 587 28.19 -19.38 -6.96
C GLY A 587 28.16 -20.67 -7.80
N GLN A 588 26.99 -21.06 -8.27
CA GLN A 588 26.75 -22.30 -8.99
C GLN A 588 26.53 -22.02 -10.48
N THR A 589 27.01 -22.93 -11.33
CA THR A 589 26.80 -22.89 -12.77
C THR A 589 26.14 -24.19 -13.20
N ASP A 590 25.02 -24.13 -13.90
CA ASP A 590 24.35 -25.31 -14.46
C ASP A 590 24.64 -25.40 -15.96
N ARG A 591 25.15 -26.55 -16.42
CA ARG A 591 25.58 -26.76 -17.81
C ARG A 591 24.40 -26.80 -18.77
N ASP A 592 23.31 -27.49 -18.40
CA ASP A 592 22.11 -27.64 -19.22
C ASP A 592 21.36 -26.31 -19.32
N LEU A 593 21.37 -25.54 -18.23
CA LEU A 593 20.90 -24.17 -18.19
C LEU A 593 21.81 -23.26 -19.00
N SER A 594 23.14 -23.40 -18.95
CA SER A 594 24.04 -22.61 -19.79
C SER A 594 23.84 -22.90 -21.29
N GLU A 595 23.64 -24.15 -21.69
CA GLU A 595 23.41 -24.51 -23.09
C GLU A 595 21.98 -24.17 -23.57
N SER A 596 20.98 -24.15 -22.68
CA SER A 596 19.60 -23.70 -23.01
C SER A 596 19.39 -22.18 -22.90
N ILE A 597 20.05 -21.50 -21.96
CA ILE A 597 20.03 -20.03 -21.74
C ILE A 597 20.97 -19.30 -22.70
N TYR A 598 22.16 -19.83 -22.96
CA TYR A 598 23.11 -19.23 -23.89
C TYR A 598 22.97 -19.79 -25.32
N GLY A 599 22.32 -20.94 -25.52
CA GLY A 599 22.10 -21.55 -26.84
C GLY A 599 20.74 -21.28 -27.48
N ARG A 600 19.67 -21.00 -26.71
CA ARG A 600 18.45 -20.35 -27.23
C ARG A 600 18.46 -18.90 -26.77
N PRO A 601 18.44 -17.91 -27.68
CA PRO A 601 18.31 -16.52 -27.30
C PRO A 601 17.14 -16.34 -26.33
N LEU A 602 17.30 -15.56 -25.24
CA LEU A 602 16.18 -15.07 -24.42
C LEU A 602 15.05 -14.51 -25.31
N ARG A 603 15.43 -13.96 -26.48
CA ARG A 603 14.58 -13.56 -27.59
C ARG A 603 13.60 -14.65 -28.07
N ASP A 604 13.96 -15.93 -28.08
CA ASP A 604 13.07 -17.01 -28.52
C ASP A 604 12.03 -17.39 -27.46
N LEU A 605 12.37 -17.26 -26.17
CA LEU A 605 11.43 -17.43 -25.05
C LEU A 605 10.46 -16.25 -24.96
N ILE A 606 10.99 -15.04 -25.18
CA ILE A 606 10.25 -13.80 -25.41
C ILE A 606 9.36 -13.90 -26.67
N ASN A 607 9.85 -14.48 -27.78
CA ASN A 607 9.09 -14.67 -29.02
C ASN A 607 8.01 -15.75 -28.87
N LEU A 608 8.21 -16.76 -28.02
CA LEU A 608 7.18 -17.72 -27.62
C LEU A 608 6.07 -17.03 -26.81
N SER A 609 6.42 -16.08 -25.93
CA SER A 609 5.44 -15.26 -25.20
C SER A 609 4.67 -14.27 -26.09
N TYR A 610 5.26 -13.85 -27.22
CA TYR A 610 4.67 -12.94 -28.22
C TYR A 610 3.34 -13.43 -28.81
N ASN A 611 3.07 -14.75 -28.75
CA ASN A 611 1.88 -15.37 -29.35
C ASN A 611 0.78 -15.75 -28.34
N VAL A 612 1.00 -15.61 -27.03
CA VAL A 612 0.33 -16.46 -26.04
C VAL A 612 -0.65 -15.74 -25.09
N SER A 613 -0.65 -14.40 -24.98
CA SER A 613 -1.72 -13.70 -24.25
C SER A 613 -2.21 -12.46 -25.00
N ARG A 614 -3.53 -12.28 -25.09
CA ARG A 614 -4.17 -11.17 -25.84
C ARG A 614 -3.99 -9.79 -25.19
N LEU A 615 -3.22 -9.65 -24.11
CA LEU A 615 -3.15 -8.42 -23.31
C LEU A 615 -1.73 -7.82 -23.17
N TRP A 616 -0.66 -8.59 -23.34
CA TRP A 616 0.71 -8.08 -23.18
C TRP A 616 1.64 -8.52 -24.31
N GLN A 617 2.22 -7.54 -25.01
CA GLN A 617 3.25 -7.73 -26.03
C GLN A 617 4.56 -7.10 -25.54
N LEU A 618 5.68 -7.77 -25.79
CA LEU A 618 7.01 -7.33 -25.41
C LEU A 618 7.61 -6.50 -26.56
N ASP A 619 8.24 -5.36 -26.26
CA ASP A 619 8.77 -4.46 -27.29
C ASP A 619 9.89 -5.11 -28.12
N GLU A 620 9.87 -4.88 -29.45
CA GLU A 620 10.95 -5.32 -30.33
C GLU A 620 12.28 -4.67 -29.89
N GLY A 621 13.18 -5.47 -29.30
CA GLY A 621 14.52 -5.06 -28.91
C GLY A 621 14.81 -5.01 -27.41
N ALA A 622 13.88 -5.40 -26.53
CA ALA A 622 14.08 -5.37 -25.07
C ALA A 622 15.43 -5.95 -24.60
N ASP A 623 16.14 -5.20 -23.75
CA ASP A 623 17.41 -5.63 -23.14
C ASP A 623 17.23 -5.93 -21.65
N PHE A 624 16.67 -7.10 -21.41
CA PHE A 624 16.41 -7.62 -20.07
C PHE A 624 17.71 -7.86 -19.28
N ARG A 625 18.78 -8.31 -19.96
CA ARG A 625 19.99 -8.82 -19.32
C ARG A 625 20.78 -7.70 -18.65
N ALA A 626 20.92 -6.55 -19.29
CA ALA A 626 21.73 -5.46 -18.74
C ALA A 626 21.20 -4.95 -17.39
N LEU A 627 19.89 -4.71 -17.28
CA LEU A 627 19.31 -4.17 -16.05
C LEU A 627 19.26 -5.19 -14.92
N TRP A 628 18.89 -6.44 -15.23
CA TRP A 628 18.91 -7.53 -14.25
C TRP A 628 20.32 -7.79 -13.74
N THR A 629 21.35 -7.69 -14.60
CA THR A 629 22.75 -7.85 -14.20
C THR A 629 23.18 -6.78 -13.20
N GLY A 630 22.83 -5.50 -13.42
CA GLY A 630 23.14 -4.42 -12.47
C GLY A 630 22.47 -4.63 -11.10
N PHE A 631 21.21 -5.07 -11.11
CA PHE A 631 20.48 -5.43 -9.89
C PHE A 631 21.12 -6.63 -9.17
N LEU A 632 21.45 -7.70 -9.90
CA LEU A 632 22.12 -8.88 -9.36
C LEU A 632 23.48 -8.53 -8.78
N GLN A 633 24.33 -7.75 -9.46
CA GLN A 633 25.64 -7.34 -8.94
C GLN A 633 25.54 -6.66 -7.58
N THR A 634 24.45 -5.94 -7.35
CA THR A 634 24.24 -5.15 -6.14
C THR A 634 23.74 -5.99 -4.95
N PHE A 635 23.13 -7.15 -5.19
CA PHE A 635 22.63 -8.02 -4.13
C PHE A 635 23.76 -8.72 -3.35
N VAL A 636 23.80 -8.48 -2.04
CA VAL A 636 24.76 -9.08 -1.10
C VAL A 636 24.08 -10.24 -0.36
N THR A 637 24.22 -11.45 -0.90
CA THR A 637 23.49 -12.63 -0.43
C THR A 637 23.83 -13.04 0.99
N CYS A 638 25.09 -12.89 1.41
CA CYS A 638 25.50 -13.24 2.76
C CYS A 638 24.75 -12.43 3.83
N ASP A 639 24.49 -11.15 3.58
CA ASP A 639 23.82 -10.26 4.53
C ASP A 639 22.34 -10.63 4.67
N PHE A 640 21.67 -10.92 3.55
CA PHE A 640 20.29 -11.43 3.53
C PHE A 640 20.16 -12.77 4.28
N VAL A 641 21.00 -13.76 3.94
CA VAL A 641 20.95 -15.10 4.55
C VAL A 641 21.32 -15.01 6.04
N HIS A 642 22.29 -14.18 6.41
CA HIS A 642 22.67 -13.99 7.80
C HIS A 642 21.53 -13.41 8.63
N LEU A 643 20.87 -12.34 8.15
CA LEU A 643 19.71 -11.76 8.84
C LEU A 643 18.59 -12.80 8.98
N TRP A 644 18.28 -13.51 7.90
CA TRP A 644 17.24 -14.55 7.88
C TRP A 644 17.50 -15.66 8.90
N GLN A 645 18.70 -16.25 8.87
CA GLN A 645 19.08 -17.35 9.75
C GLN A 645 19.13 -16.91 11.22
N MET A 646 19.61 -15.70 11.51
CA MET A 646 19.60 -15.15 12.87
C MET A 646 18.18 -14.99 13.40
N MET A 647 17.27 -14.46 12.59
CA MET A 647 15.88 -14.23 12.97
C MET A 647 15.09 -15.54 13.17
N THR A 648 15.24 -16.48 12.25
CA THR A 648 14.57 -17.79 12.32
C THR A 648 15.08 -18.67 13.47
N LYS A 649 16.36 -18.55 13.86
CA LYS A 649 16.96 -19.28 14.99
C LYS A 649 16.73 -18.61 16.35
N ASN A 650 16.38 -17.33 16.39
CA ASN A 650 16.11 -16.60 17.64
C ASN A 650 14.79 -17.09 18.27
N LYS A 651 14.84 -17.62 19.50
CA LYS A 651 13.67 -18.17 20.22
C LYS A 651 12.48 -17.21 20.37
N VAL A 652 12.72 -15.90 20.36
CA VAL A 652 11.65 -14.88 20.48
C VAL A 652 10.81 -14.81 19.21
N HIS A 653 11.46 -14.91 18.04
CA HIS A 653 10.79 -14.79 16.75
C HIS A 653 10.57 -16.13 16.06
N SER A 654 11.31 -17.17 16.43
CA SER A 654 11.35 -18.46 15.74
C SER A 654 9.97 -19.08 15.62
N GLY A 655 9.13 -19.02 16.66
CA GLY A 655 7.76 -19.56 16.58
C GLY A 655 6.87 -18.83 15.57
N ALA A 656 6.93 -17.49 15.53
CA ALA A 656 6.10 -16.69 14.64
C ALA A 656 6.62 -16.70 13.20
N LEU A 657 7.94 -16.62 13.00
CA LEU A 657 8.59 -16.72 11.70
C LEU A 657 8.44 -18.13 11.12
N HIS A 658 8.61 -19.18 11.92
CA HIS A 658 8.43 -20.55 11.44
C HIS A 658 6.99 -20.78 10.97
N LYS A 659 6.00 -20.36 11.77
CA LYS A 659 4.58 -20.42 11.36
C LYS A 659 4.30 -19.60 10.10
N ALA A 660 4.84 -18.38 10.01
CA ALA A 660 4.68 -17.54 8.83
C ALA A 660 5.35 -18.15 7.59
N ALA A 661 6.49 -18.82 7.75
CA ALA A 661 7.18 -19.54 6.67
C ALA A 661 6.41 -20.80 6.26
N GLU A 662 5.80 -21.54 7.20
CA GLU A 662 4.91 -22.66 6.89
C GLU A 662 3.67 -22.21 6.10
N GLU A 663 3.08 -21.06 6.46
CA GLU A 663 1.88 -20.53 5.81
C GLU A 663 2.18 -19.76 4.50
N SER A 664 3.38 -19.17 4.38
CA SER A 664 3.73 -18.27 3.28
C SER A 664 4.84 -18.71 2.35
N ARG A 665 5.52 -19.83 2.65
CA ARG A 665 6.71 -20.36 1.95
C ARG A 665 7.92 -19.42 1.94
N TYR A 666 7.69 -18.11 1.97
CA TYR A 666 8.67 -17.04 1.99
C TYR A 666 8.18 -15.89 2.88
N ILE A 667 9.11 -15.19 3.53
CA ILE A 667 8.83 -13.99 4.32
C ILE A 667 9.71 -12.87 3.76
N PRO A 668 9.17 -11.67 3.49
CA PRO A 668 10.00 -10.53 3.08
C PRO A 668 11.08 -10.21 4.12
N ALA A 669 12.29 -9.91 3.65
CA ALA A 669 13.41 -9.54 4.53
C ALA A 669 13.10 -8.27 5.34
N LEU A 670 12.24 -7.40 4.81
CA LEU A 670 11.69 -6.25 5.52
C LEU A 670 11.02 -6.62 6.84
N GLU A 671 10.30 -7.75 6.90
CA GLU A 671 9.72 -8.23 8.16
C GLU A 671 10.81 -8.59 9.17
N CYS A 672 11.89 -9.20 8.69
CA CYS A 672 13.04 -9.55 9.51
C CYS A 672 13.70 -8.28 10.07
N ILE A 673 13.85 -7.23 9.25
CA ILE A 673 14.36 -5.93 9.71
C ILE A 673 13.43 -5.34 10.77
N PHE A 674 12.12 -5.19 10.49
CA PHE A 674 11.18 -4.62 11.46
C PHE A 674 11.20 -5.37 12.80
N ARG A 675 11.16 -6.71 12.77
CA ARG A 675 11.20 -7.53 13.99
C ARG A 675 12.55 -7.42 14.71
N SER A 676 13.66 -7.21 14.00
CA SER A 676 14.98 -7.08 14.62
C SER A 676 15.13 -5.83 15.49
N PHE A 677 14.45 -4.73 15.13
CA PHE A 677 14.43 -3.51 15.93
C PHE A 677 13.42 -3.55 17.09
N ASN A 678 12.54 -4.56 17.12
CA ASN A 678 11.58 -4.77 18.20
C ASN A 678 12.26 -5.32 19.48
N ASP A 679 13.40 -6.02 19.36
CA ASP A 679 14.03 -6.75 20.47
C ASP A 679 15.51 -6.39 20.73
N ASN A 680 15.80 -6.09 22.00
CA ASN A 680 17.12 -5.62 22.50
C ASN A 680 18.34 -6.52 22.18
N PRO A 681 18.25 -7.87 22.09
CA PRO A 681 19.41 -8.73 21.80
C PRO A 681 19.93 -8.68 20.35
N LEU A 682 19.11 -8.22 19.41
CA LEU A 682 19.47 -8.16 17.98
C LEU A 682 20.19 -6.85 17.62
N SER A 683 20.41 -5.98 18.61
CA SER A 683 21.02 -4.67 18.44
C SER A 683 22.41 -4.75 17.82
N THR A 684 23.29 -5.68 18.20
CA THR A 684 24.67 -5.68 17.66
C THR A 684 24.73 -5.94 16.15
N THR A 685 23.99 -6.91 15.62
CA THR A 685 23.92 -7.17 14.18
C THR A 685 23.15 -6.07 13.45
N ALA A 686 22.03 -5.60 14.00
CA ALA A 686 21.25 -4.51 13.42
C ALA A 686 22.04 -3.19 13.39
N GLU A 687 22.80 -2.87 14.44
CA GLU A 687 23.70 -1.71 14.51
C GLU A 687 24.87 -1.86 13.51
N SER A 688 25.34 -3.09 13.27
CA SER A 688 26.42 -3.34 12.29
C SER A 688 25.95 -3.19 10.83
N LEU A 689 24.76 -3.71 10.51
CA LEU A 689 24.18 -3.67 9.16
C LEU A 689 23.50 -2.33 8.88
N PHE A 690 22.95 -1.69 9.91
CA PHE A 690 22.18 -0.46 9.84
C PHE A 690 22.71 0.61 10.82
N PRO A 691 23.94 1.12 10.61
CA PRO A 691 24.51 2.16 11.44
C PRO A 691 23.76 3.49 11.31
N ILE A 692 23.98 4.37 12.29
CA ILE A 692 23.45 5.74 12.33
C ILE A 692 24.21 6.62 11.34
N ALA A 693 23.48 7.41 10.56
CA ALA A 693 24.06 8.39 9.64
C ALA A 693 24.91 9.43 10.41
N ASP A 694 26.10 9.73 9.88
CA ASP A 694 27.10 10.62 10.51
C ASP A 694 27.50 10.27 11.96
N ASN A 695 27.17 9.07 12.45
CA ASN A 695 27.28 8.69 13.87
C ASN A 695 26.60 9.70 14.83
N HIS A 696 25.59 10.43 14.37
CA HIS A 696 24.90 11.45 15.14
C HIS A 696 23.40 11.17 15.13
N SER A 697 22.86 10.80 16.30
CA SER A 697 21.41 10.60 16.47
C SER A 697 20.73 11.91 16.83
N LEU A 698 19.70 12.27 16.06
CA LEU A 698 18.79 13.38 16.35
C LEU A 698 17.62 12.96 17.28
N ALA A 699 17.48 11.66 17.55
CA ALA A 699 16.44 11.16 18.45
C ALA A 699 16.77 11.50 19.92
N MET A 700 15.76 11.57 20.78
CA MET A 700 15.97 11.93 22.19
C MET A 700 16.68 10.80 22.96
N ALA A 701 17.52 11.17 23.93
CA ALA A 701 18.33 10.21 24.70
C ALA A 701 17.52 9.24 25.59
N GLU A 702 16.27 9.55 25.93
CA GLU A 702 15.42 8.69 26.78
C GLU A 702 14.37 7.95 25.94
N ARG A 703 14.58 6.65 25.70
CA ARG A 703 13.49 5.73 25.34
C ARG A 703 12.51 5.67 26.51
N ARG A 704 11.41 6.43 26.44
CA ARG A 704 10.33 6.32 27.42
C ARG A 704 9.76 4.91 27.36
N ARG A 705 9.42 4.36 28.53
CA ARG A 705 8.89 2.98 28.64
C ARG A 705 7.72 2.75 27.67
N ARG A 706 7.76 1.56 27.05
CA ARG A 706 6.78 0.93 26.15
C ARG A 706 5.35 1.32 26.49
N GLY A 707 4.61 1.67 25.42
CA GLY A 707 3.29 2.27 25.45
C GLY A 707 2.42 1.74 26.59
N ALA A 708 1.79 2.67 27.31
CA ALA A 708 0.58 2.30 28.03
C ALA A 708 -0.30 1.56 27.00
N PRO A 709 -0.79 0.34 27.30
CA PRO A 709 -1.76 -0.28 26.41
C PRO A 709 -2.81 0.80 26.17
N VAL A 710 -3.16 1.05 24.90
CA VAL A 710 -4.43 1.71 24.62
C VAL A 710 -5.39 0.95 25.50
N LYS A 711 -5.92 1.60 26.55
CA LYS A 711 -6.82 0.94 27.48
C LYS A 711 -7.79 0.20 26.58
N ARG A 712 -7.99 -1.10 26.79
CA ARG A 712 -8.81 -1.96 25.91
C ARG A 712 -10.24 -1.39 25.67
N ASP A 713 -10.58 -0.31 26.35
CA ASP A 713 -11.89 0.30 26.56
C ASP A 713 -12.08 1.67 25.88
N VAL A 714 -11.37 2.03 24.80
CA VAL A 714 -11.64 3.31 24.08
C VAL A 714 -12.59 3.14 22.89
N PHE A 715 -12.92 1.91 22.48
CA PHE A 715 -14.07 1.72 21.60
C PHE A 715 -15.32 1.65 22.47
N VAL A 716 -16.20 2.61 22.26
CA VAL A 716 -17.55 2.65 22.83
C VAL A 716 -18.26 1.31 22.52
N SER A 717 -19.36 1.01 23.21
CA SER A 717 -20.18 -0.18 22.95
C SER A 717 -20.38 -0.43 21.44
N ASN A 718 -20.54 -1.70 21.03
CA ASN A 718 -20.69 -2.08 19.62
C ASN A 718 -21.75 -1.25 18.86
N VAL A 719 -22.74 -0.75 19.59
CA VAL A 719 -23.80 0.17 19.16
C VAL A 719 -23.26 1.46 18.56
N SER A 720 -22.43 2.17 19.31
CA SER A 720 -21.94 3.48 18.95
C SER A 720 -21.05 3.35 17.73
N ASN A 721 -20.19 2.32 17.71
CA ASN A 721 -19.26 2.05 16.62
C ASN A 721 -19.96 1.86 15.26
N ALA A 722 -21.15 1.25 15.23
CA ALA A 722 -21.95 1.11 14.02
C ALA A 722 -22.49 2.45 13.49
N ALA A 723 -22.88 3.37 14.39
CA ALA A 723 -23.42 4.68 14.04
C ALA A 723 -22.37 5.56 13.32
N ALA A 724 -21.14 5.62 13.85
CA ALA A 724 -20.06 6.37 13.21
C ALA A 724 -19.77 5.94 11.76
N LYS A 725 -20.01 4.67 11.45
CA LYS A 725 -19.63 4.06 10.18
C LYS A 725 -20.76 4.10 9.14
N TYR A 726 -21.91 3.54 9.49
CA TYR A 726 -23.01 3.35 8.53
C TYR A 726 -23.98 4.54 8.52
N TYR A 727 -23.93 5.38 9.56
CA TYR A 727 -24.73 6.58 9.70
C TYR A 727 -23.86 7.78 10.05
N PRO A 728 -22.81 8.07 9.25
CA PRO A 728 -21.83 9.10 9.58
C PRO A 728 -22.49 10.45 9.82
N GLU A 729 -23.53 10.78 9.04
CA GLU A 729 -24.21 12.07 9.07
C GLU A 729 -25.25 12.21 10.21
N SER A 730 -25.50 11.16 11.00
CA SER A 730 -26.32 11.30 12.20
C SER A 730 -25.57 12.13 13.26
N PRO A 731 -26.27 12.88 14.14
CA PRO A 731 -25.63 13.61 15.24
C PRO A 731 -24.70 12.72 16.08
N GLU A 732 -25.18 11.52 16.44
CA GLU A 732 -24.42 10.52 17.21
C GLU A 732 -23.23 9.97 16.41
N GLY A 733 -23.42 9.71 15.11
CA GLY A 733 -22.35 9.27 14.21
C GLY A 733 -21.25 10.32 14.08
N LYS A 734 -21.60 11.59 13.94
CA LYS A 734 -20.64 12.71 13.85
C LYS A 734 -19.87 12.94 15.14
N GLU A 735 -20.55 12.93 16.28
CA GLU A 735 -19.91 13.06 17.60
C GLU A 735 -18.91 11.91 17.82
N LEU A 736 -19.32 10.67 17.53
CA LEU A 736 -18.45 9.52 17.72
C LEU A 736 -17.27 9.49 16.75
N ARG A 737 -17.46 9.86 15.48
CA ARG A 737 -16.34 9.99 14.52
C ARG A 737 -15.27 10.95 15.06
N THR A 738 -15.71 12.13 15.52
CA THR A 738 -14.82 13.13 16.10
C THR A 738 -14.10 12.61 17.35
N TYR A 739 -14.82 11.85 18.19
CA TYR A 739 -14.23 11.21 19.37
C TYR A 739 -13.16 10.17 18.97
N LEU A 740 -13.48 9.26 18.05
CA LEU A 740 -12.57 8.21 17.60
C LEU A 740 -11.32 8.80 16.95
N GLU A 741 -11.46 9.76 16.04
CA GLU A 741 -10.31 10.40 15.37
C GLU A 741 -9.37 11.07 16.38
N LYS A 742 -9.89 11.78 17.39
CA LYS A 742 -9.06 12.38 18.44
C LYS A 742 -8.25 11.34 19.22
N HIS A 743 -8.85 10.19 19.51
CA HIS A 743 -8.17 9.10 20.20
C HIS A 743 -7.15 8.41 19.30
N GLU A 744 -7.44 8.24 18.02
CA GLU A 744 -6.49 7.70 17.04
C GLU A 744 -5.27 8.61 16.88
N ILE A 745 -5.48 9.92 16.74
CA ILE A 745 -4.41 10.93 16.66
C ILE A 745 -3.53 10.88 17.91
N SER A 746 -4.15 10.89 19.09
CA SER A 746 -3.43 10.82 20.37
C SER A 746 -2.62 9.53 20.51
N SER A 747 -3.25 8.39 20.18
CA SER A 747 -2.59 7.08 20.18
C SER A 747 -1.40 7.06 19.23
N TYR A 748 -1.58 7.54 18.00
CA TYR A 748 -0.52 7.56 17.00
C TYR A 748 0.66 8.43 17.43
N ARG A 749 0.41 9.67 17.90
CA ARG A 749 1.45 10.61 18.37
C ARG A 749 2.23 10.10 19.58
N SER A 750 1.64 9.22 20.40
CA SER A 750 2.26 8.73 21.64
C SER A 750 3.20 7.52 21.46
N ARG A 751 3.25 6.90 20.29
CA ARG A 751 3.97 5.64 20.07
C ARG A 751 5.19 5.81 19.17
N GLU A 752 6.29 5.17 19.55
CA GLU A 752 7.51 5.09 18.75
C GLU A 752 7.25 4.36 17.42
N LYS A 753 7.91 4.84 16.36
CA LYS A 753 7.75 4.34 15.00
C LYS A 753 9.07 3.78 14.48
N VAL A 754 9.00 2.66 13.78
CA VAL A 754 10.09 2.18 12.93
C VAL A 754 9.66 2.34 11.49
N TYR A 755 10.29 3.28 10.80
CA TYR A 755 10.14 3.48 9.36
C TYR A 755 11.21 2.68 8.63
N ILE A 756 10.83 1.97 7.58
CA ILE A 756 11.80 1.50 6.58
C ILE A 756 11.50 2.22 5.28
N TYR A 757 12.50 2.90 4.73
CA TYR A 757 12.44 3.43 3.38
C TYR A 757 13.18 2.49 2.43
N MET A 758 12.43 1.87 1.52
CA MET A 758 12.93 0.97 0.49
C MET A 758 13.09 1.73 -0.83
N ILE A 759 14.33 1.96 -1.23
CA ILE A 759 14.65 2.59 -2.52
C ILE A 759 14.34 1.64 -3.68
N GLY A 760 13.66 2.17 -4.69
CA GLY A 760 13.41 1.50 -5.97
C GLY A 760 12.05 0.83 -6.12
N GLY A 761 11.30 0.64 -5.03
CA GLY A 761 9.95 0.08 -5.09
C GLY A 761 9.72 -1.14 -4.21
N VAL A 762 8.44 -1.42 -3.94
CA VAL A 762 8.00 -2.54 -3.09
C VAL A 762 6.84 -3.30 -3.72
N THR A 763 6.64 -4.53 -3.25
CA THR A 763 5.51 -5.37 -3.60
C THR A 763 4.40 -5.32 -2.54
N PRO A 764 3.15 -5.69 -2.86
CA PRO A 764 2.11 -5.83 -1.85
C PRO A 764 2.46 -6.79 -0.70
N GLY A 765 3.31 -7.80 -0.96
CA GLY A 765 3.83 -8.70 0.06
C GLY A 765 4.76 -8.01 1.06
N ASP A 766 5.61 -7.10 0.58
CA ASP A 766 6.46 -6.25 1.43
C ASP A 766 5.63 -5.33 2.31
N VAL A 767 4.55 -4.75 1.77
CA VAL A 767 3.66 -3.93 2.57
C VAL A 767 2.98 -4.75 3.66
N SER A 768 2.55 -5.97 3.32
CA SER A 768 1.96 -6.90 4.28
C SER A 768 2.92 -7.28 5.41
N ALA A 769 4.25 -7.24 5.19
CA ALA A 769 5.24 -7.42 6.25
C ALA A 769 5.19 -6.31 7.31
N ALA A 770 4.91 -5.06 6.94
CA ALA A 770 4.76 -3.96 7.91
C ALA A 770 3.55 -4.16 8.83
N TYR A 771 2.42 -4.63 8.27
CA TYR A 771 1.25 -5.04 9.05
C TYR A 771 1.59 -6.23 9.96
N ARG A 772 2.22 -7.28 9.43
CA ARG A 772 2.64 -8.45 10.22
C ARG A 772 3.53 -8.09 11.40
N ALA A 773 4.55 -7.27 11.17
CA ALA A 773 5.51 -6.88 12.18
C ALA A 773 4.88 -6.00 13.28
N SER A 774 3.88 -5.18 12.94
CA SER A 774 3.14 -4.36 13.91
C SER A 774 2.15 -5.18 14.77
N GLY A 775 1.89 -6.44 14.42
CA GLY A 775 0.88 -7.30 15.05
C GLY A 775 -0.50 -7.27 14.36
N ASP A 776 -0.59 -6.68 13.17
CA ASP A 776 -1.85 -6.43 12.46
C ASP A 776 -2.31 -7.59 11.58
N SER A 777 -1.41 -8.48 11.16
CA SER A 777 -1.79 -9.70 10.44
C SER A 777 -2.59 -10.70 11.28
N ALA A 778 -2.81 -10.37 12.55
CA ALA A 778 -3.75 -11.06 13.42
C ALA A 778 -5.18 -10.51 13.30
N ILE A 779 -5.47 -9.59 12.35
CA ILE A 779 -6.85 -9.23 11.99
C ILE A 779 -7.63 -10.54 11.85
N PRO A 780 -8.74 -10.69 12.58
CA PRO A 780 -9.47 -11.94 12.59
C PRO A 780 -9.96 -12.29 11.20
N GLU A 781 -10.00 -13.59 10.91
CA GLU A 781 -10.89 -14.05 9.86
C GLU A 781 -12.32 -13.54 10.12
N PRO A 782 -13.10 -13.23 9.06
CA PRO A 782 -14.45 -12.71 9.21
C PRO A 782 -15.31 -13.63 10.07
N SER A 783 -15.88 -13.13 11.17
CA SER A 783 -16.56 -13.97 12.16
C SER A 783 -17.58 -13.19 12.99
N PRO A 784 -18.75 -13.77 13.34
CA PRO A 784 -19.73 -13.08 14.18
C PRO A 784 -19.23 -12.85 15.61
N PHE A 785 -18.14 -13.49 16.03
CA PHE A 785 -17.59 -13.39 17.39
C PHE A 785 -16.53 -12.31 17.57
N ASN A 786 -16.25 -11.57 16.50
CA ASN A 786 -15.28 -10.50 16.49
C ASN A 786 -15.77 -9.28 17.28
N SER A 787 -14.87 -8.35 17.57
CA SER A 787 -15.19 -6.97 17.95
C SER A 787 -15.39 -6.12 16.70
N ALA A 788 -16.17 -5.04 16.78
CA ALA A 788 -16.36 -4.11 15.67
C ALA A 788 -15.02 -3.53 15.17
N TYR A 789 -14.18 -3.11 16.10
CA TYR A 789 -12.81 -2.68 15.83
C TYR A 789 -11.82 -3.75 16.27
N TRP A 790 -10.88 -4.07 15.39
CA TRP A 790 -9.72 -4.87 15.72
C TRP A 790 -8.76 -4.04 16.57
N THR A 791 -8.47 -4.49 17.78
CA THR A 791 -7.35 -3.92 18.54
C THR A 791 -6.19 -4.89 18.39
N PRO A 792 -5.13 -4.54 17.63
CA PRO A 792 -3.99 -5.43 17.51
C PRO A 792 -3.42 -5.73 18.90
N THR A 793 -2.84 -6.91 19.08
CA THR A 793 -1.89 -7.11 20.19
C THR A 793 -0.66 -6.31 19.81
N LEU A 794 -0.67 -5.03 20.15
CA LEU A 794 0.27 -4.05 19.64
C LEU A 794 1.70 -4.51 19.93
N GLY A 795 2.52 -4.57 18.88
CA GLY A 795 3.97 -4.67 19.03
C GLY A 795 4.53 -3.46 19.78
N ASP A 796 5.80 -3.54 20.21
CA ASP A 796 6.42 -2.44 20.96
C ASP A 796 6.50 -1.15 20.12
N PHE A 797 6.51 -1.28 18.79
CA PHE A 797 6.58 -0.20 17.81
C PHE A 797 5.49 -0.31 16.73
N ASP A 798 5.16 0.82 16.11
CA ASP A 798 4.41 0.85 14.86
C ASP A 798 5.39 0.79 13.67
N CYS A 799 5.26 -0.23 12.83
CA CYS A 799 6.12 -0.43 11.66
C CYS A 799 5.48 0.21 10.43
N ILE A 800 6.21 1.11 9.75
CA ILE A 800 5.71 1.86 8.59
C ILE A 800 6.69 1.66 7.43
N LEU A 801 6.17 1.24 6.29
CA LEU A 801 6.94 1.11 5.06
C LEU A 801 6.80 2.40 4.23
N ILE A 802 7.93 2.88 3.73
CA ILE A 802 8.03 3.99 2.79
C ILE A 802 8.73 3.43 1.55
N SER A 803 8.27 3.79 0.35
CA SER A 803 8.92 3.38 -0.89
C SER A 803 8.67 4.42 -1.98
N ASP A 804 9.50 4.40 -3.01
CA ASP A 804 9.36 5.24 -4.19
C ASP A 804 8.17 4.85 -5.07
N ASP A 805 7.86 3.55 -5.09
CA ASP A 805 6.79 3.00 -5.93
C ASP A 805 6.24 1.68 -5.35
N LEU A 806 5.08 1.25 -5.87
CA LEU A 806 4.40 0.00 -5.59
C LEU A 806 4.07 -0.72 -6.90
N TYR A 807 4.46 -1.99 -7.01
CA TYR A 807 4.16 -2.82 -8.17
C TYR A 807 4.02 -4.29 -7.77
N THR A 808 3.19 -5.03 -8.50
CA THR A 808 3.16 -6.48 -8.36
C THR A 808 4.44 -7.09 -8.95
N PRO A 809 4.89 -8.26 -8.46
CA PRO A 809 5.97 -9.02 -9.09
C PRO A 809 5.83 -9.17 -10.61
N SER A 810 4.62 -9.46 -11.11
CA SER A 810 4.38 -9.60 -12.55
C SER A 810 4.57 -8.26 -13.28
N ARG A 811 4.08 -7.16 -12.72
CA ARG A 811 4.29 -5.81 -13.26
C ARG A 811 5.74 -5.38 -13.26
N PHE A 812 6.49 -5.74 -12.23
CA PHE A 812 7.93 -5.50 -12.19
C PHE A 812 8.63 -6.18 -13.37
N VAL A 813 8.32 -7.45 -13.65
CA VAL A 813 8.86 -8.17 -14.81
C VAL A 813 8.45 -7.50 -16.13
N GLN A 814 7.20 -7.05 -16.24
CA GLN A 814 6.74 -6.31 -17.43
C GLN A 814 7.51 -5.00 -17.63
N ARG A 815 7.77 -4.24 -16.55
CA ARG A 815 8.55 -2.99 -16.62
C ARG A 815 9.99 -3.23 -17.06
N LEU A 816 10.63 -4.28 -16.53
CA LEU A 816 11.95 -4.69 -16.98
C LEU A 816 11.97 -5.07 -18.47
N ALA A 817 10.94 -5.80 -18.90
CA ALA A 817 10.79 -6.24 -20.28
C ALA A 817 10.44 -5.10 -21.27
N GLY A 818 9.83 -4.01 -20.81
CA GLY A 818 9.53 -2.83 -21.63
C GLY A 818 10.72 -1.89 -21.86
N LEU A 819 11.90 -2.18 -21.29
CA LEU A 819 13.07 -1.32 -21.44
C LEU A 819 13.80 -1.57 -22.76
N LYS A 820 13.87 -0.52 -23.58
CA LYS A 820 14.65 -0.51 -24.83
C LYS A 820 16.16 -0.60 -24.56
N PRO A 821 16.96 -1.14 -25.49
CA PRO A 821 18.42 -1.20 -25.37
C PRO A 821 19.04 0.18 -25.58
N GLY A 822 20.18 0.45 -24.94
CA GLY A 822 20.98 1.67 -25.16
C GLY A 822 21.22 2.54 -23.94
N ILE A 823 22.05 3.57 -24.13
CA ILE A 823 22.41 4.58 -23.13
C ILE A 823 21.40 5.73 -23.22
N LEU A 824 20.79 6.04 -22.08
CA LEU A 824 19.96 7.21 -21.82
C LEU A 824 20.82 8.46 -21.95
N SER A 825 20.41 9.33 -22.86
CA SER A 825 21.16 10.53 -23.25
C SER A 825 20.71 11.78 -22.51
N SER A 826 19.54 11.75 -21.88
CA SER A 826 18.94 12.89 -21.16
C SER A 826 18.10 12.45 -19.96
N ALA A 827 17.84 13.38 -19.04
CA ALA A 827 16.90 13.17 -17.95
C ALA A 827 15.45 13.03 -18.48
N ASP A 828 15.10 13.67 -19.59
CA ASP A 828 13.74 13.60 -20.15
C ASP A 828 13.37 12.18 -20.61
N GLU A 829 14.33 11.44 -21.18
CA GLU A 829 14.14 10.04 -21.55
C GLU A 829 13.82 9.18 -20.32
N LEU A 830 14.50 9.41 -19.20
CA LEU A 830 14.20 8.74 -17.93
C LEU A 830 12.79 9.10 -17.44
N HIS A 831 12.42 10.39 -17.48
CA HIS A 831 11.09 10.83 -17.04
C HIS A 831 9.98 10.20 -17.88
N GLU A 832 10.16 10.05 -19.20
CA GLU A 832 9.19 9.36 -20.06
C GLU A 832 9.09 7.86 -19.74
N ILE A 833 10.21 7.17 -19.47
CA ILE A 833 10.18 5.77 -19.01
C ILE A 833 9.42 5.67 -17.68
N ALA A 834 9.76 6.52 -16.72
CA ALA A 834 9.19 6.53 -15.38
C ALA A 834 7.68 6.86 -15.42
N LYS A 835 7.28 7.82 -16.27
CA LYS A 835 5.88 8.15 -16.53
C LYS A 835 5.13 6.98 -17.16
N ASN A 836 5.71 6.25 -18.10
CA ASN A 836 5.09 5.04 -18.65
C ASN A 836 4.92 3.94 -17.59
N TRP A 837 5.86 3.82 -16.67
CA TRP A 837 5.74 2.91 -15.53
C TRP A 837 4.62 3.30 -14.56
N SER A 838 4.38 4.59 -14.36
CA SER A 838 3.29 5.09 -13.51
C SER A 838 1.93 5.16 -14.19
N GLN A 839 1.85 5.42 -15.50
CA GLN A 839 0.59 5.54 -16.25
C GLN A 839 -0.04 4.19 -16.60
N ASN A 840 0.75 3.12 -16.61
CA ASN A 840 0.27 1.75 -16.75
C ASN A 840 -0.11 1.09 -15.42
N ASN A 841 -0.02 1.83 -14.29
CA ASN A 841 -0.55 1.40 -13.00
C ASN A 841 -2.04 1.68 -12.88
#